data_AF-A0A497NIZ6-F1
#
_entry.id   AF-A0A497NIZ6-F1
#
_cell.length_a   1.000
_cell.length_b   1.000
_cell.length_c   1.000
_cell.angle_alpha   90.00
_cell.angle_beta   90.00
_cell.angle_gamma   90.00
#
_symmetry.space_group_name_H-M   'P 1'
#
loop_
_entity.id
_entity.type
_entity.pdbx_description
1 polymer ?
#
loop_
_entity_poly.entity_id
_entity_poly.type
_entity_poly.pdbx_seq_one_letter_code
_entity_poly.pdbx_strand_id
1 'polypeptide(L)'
;MKLQKSPVYNYMGIDKVILLISISLAVFLTSLPYLKQDLLIGWDTPYYLYLINYVEKYGIQATLIRGDIDRPFYALTLYVLHISGLSPEVLLKIIPPLFSSFYILSIYLLVREGLVNNFAAAISSLLVACSFSLLRLANELHSNLLALTLTMLGIWLYLMYVKNGRRKFLFFLMIVEFFILGIHAFTYGIFTCVLLISFLAHRKTCKVSEISEREKKGLLVLLLPLFVFITILAFYSFAPILGVFESLFNSRVIFPLMSMINARNVIFQSIPELIPAALGLIFLKTKDKASNLFQKILFCWFSLFILFFIVCLLLGIMFAYRFVLLLPLPILGALAFTHWPSRVGLKLRNLFLIGIVTVSFFSCTFHQLYYTRSWIDKELKSELEWVKKSFGDKLIIPVYPLNSATGYWVLGIIGDYVYYGEVLPLLARKFENYPKYPNLDPQIYWEKLERDGVLDNLTEYKIILIDGVYEISPIDRQLVEKVAGHNIYVVKTEVVRDELKIDYYYGLWRKFKDVKIAIVGSEGVAVFEILSNIWISPVPTWLSPHPNLFYLGKLLPSKEALSDYDLLILANWTMREFDDKILLNYFHHQHGIIFTGYSAFSMYQNYSDVLEEILGVIDVHPPNIPSFNYTYVTSHFITRNFSLPFCNAEVISGVTVTNSSAIGIASVNSQRLYMLTVREENSVRTAHFGLTISDMNEIDILIFKRLIFWVLNLEECFNEVH
;
A
#
# COMPACT_ATOMS: atom_id res chain seq x y z
N MET A 1 -28.49 1.75 -58.83
CA MET A 1 -27.81 0.69 -58.05
C MET A 1 -28.50 0.61 -56.69
N LYS A 2 -29.13 -0.53 -56.35
CA LYS A 2 -30.04 -0.68 -55.19
C LYS A 2 -29.29 -0.47 -53.86
N LEU A 3 -29.76 0.49 -53.05
CA LEU A 3 -29.43 0.63 -51.63
C LEU A 3 -29.90 -0.62 -50.88
N GLN A 4 -28.99 -1.56 -50.65
CA GLN A 4 -29.24 -2.73 -49.82
C GLN A 4 -29.25 -2.25 -48.36
N LYS A 5 -30.46 -2.04 -47.80
CA LYS A 5 -30.66 -1.85 -46.35
C LYS A 5 -29.96 -3.02 -45.65
N SER A 6 -29.03 -2.74 -44.72
CA SER A 6 -28.53 -3.78 -43.83
C SER A 6 -29.72 -4.41 -43.12
N PRO A 7 -29.79 -5.75 -42.97
CA PRO A 7 -30.88 -6.37 -42.28
C PRO A 7 -30.82 -5.96 -40.80
N VAL A 8 -31.67 -5.01 -40.42
CA VAL A 8 -32.05 -4.79 -39.03
C VAL A 8 -32.92 -5.99 -38.69
N TYR A 9 -32.30 -7.07 -38.24
CA TYR A 9 -33.04 -8.22 -37.75
C TYR A 9 -33.84 -7.76 -36.52
N ASN A 10 -35.17 -7.68 -36.67
CA ASN A 10 -36.13 -7.47 -35.59
C ASN A 10 -36.18 -8.74 -34.72
N TYR A 11 -35.12 -9.00 -33.95
CA TYR A 11 -35.16 -9.96 -32.86
C TYR A 11 -35.89 -9.31 -31.67
N MET A 12 -37.21 -9.15 -31.77
CA MET A 12 -38.01 -8.59 -30.68
C MET A 12 -37.81 -9.44 -29.42
N GLY A 13 -37.10 -8.90 -28.42
CA GLY A 13 -36.96 -9.50 -27.09
C GLY A 13 -35.60 -10.17 -26.78
N ILE A 14 -34.81 -10.57 -27.79
CA ILE A 14 -33.50 -11.22 -27.54
C ILE A 14 -32.52 -10.26 -26.87
N ASP A 15 -32.58 -8.97 -27.20
CA ASP A 15 -31.76 -7.94 -26.56
C ASP A 15 -32.03 -7.84 -25.05
N LYS A 16 -33.30 -7.96 -24.64
CA LYS A 16 -33.70 -7.96 -23.22
C LYS A 16 -33.24 -9.22 -22.50
N VAL A 17 -33.30 -10.37 -23.17
CA VAL A 17 -32.80 -11.64 -22.61
C VAL A 17 -31.29 -11.57 -22.40
N ILE A 18 -30.52 -11.09 -23.40
CA ILE A 18 -29.08 -10.90 -23.26
C ILE A 18 -28.75 -9.91 -22.15
N LEU A 19 -29.51 -8.81 -22.01
CA LEU A 19 -29.34 -7.86 -20.90
C LEU A 19 -29.55 -8.54 -19.53
N LEU A 20 -30.62 -9.33 -19.38
CA LEU A 20 -30.90 -10.06 -18.15
C LEU A 20 -29.79 -11.07 -17.82
N ILE A 21 -29.30 -11.80 -18.83
CA ILE A 21 -28.14 -12.70 -18.70
C ILE A 21 -26.91 -11.91 -18.24
N SER A 22 -26.66 -10.74 -18.83
CA SER A 22 -25.52 -9.89 -18.49
C SER A 22 -25.56 -9.44 -17.03
N ILE A 23 -26.73 -8.97 -16.57
CA ILE A 23 -26.92 -8.59 -15.17
C ILE A 23 -26.72 -9.79 -14.24
N SER A 24 -27.35 -10.93 -14.55
CA SER A 24 -27.23 -12.15 -13.75
C SER A 24 -25.78 -12.63 -13.65
N LEU A 25 -25.03 -12.52 -14.75
CA LEU A 25 -23.64 -12.93 -14.83
C LEU A 25 -22.72 -12.01 -14.01
N ALA A 26 -22.95 -10.70 -14.05
CA ALA A 26 -22.21 -9.76 -13.23
C ALA A 26 -22.50 -9.94 -11.74
N VAL A 27 -23.76 -10.16 -11.37
CA VAL A 27 -24.15 -10.48 -9.99
C VAL A 27 -23.44 -11.76 -9.53
N PHE A 28 -23.46 -12.82 -10.34
CA PHE A 28 -22.76 -14.06 -10.04
C PHE A 28 -21.25 -13.85 -9.85
N LEU A 29 -20.56 -13.23 -10.80
CA LEU A 29 -19.10 -13.05 -10.77
C LEU A 29 -18.64 -12.15 -9.62
N THR A 30 -19.37 -11.08 -9.31
CA THR A 30 -19.03 -10.17 -8.20
C THR A 30 -19.37 -10.73 -6.83
N SER A 31 -20.33 -11.65 -6.74
CA SER A 31 -20.68 -12.34 -5.49
C SER A 31 -19.80 -13.57 -5.24
N LEU A 32 -19.11 -14.08 -6.26
CA LEU A 32 -18.33 -15.32 -6.22
C LEU A 32 -17.30 -15.39 -5.07
N PRO A 33 -16.52 -14.33 -4.76
CA PRO A 33 -15.56 -14.38 -3.65
C PRO A 33 -16.21 -14.66 -2.29
N TYR A 34 -17.42 -14.13 -2.08
CA TYR A 34 -18.17 -14.26 -0.84
C TYR A 34 -18.80 -15.63 -0.64
N LEU A 35 -18.77 -16.51 -1.66
CA LEU A 35 -19.10 -17.92 -1.48
C LEU A 35 -17.99 -18.69 -0.76
N LYS A 36 -16.75 -18.16 -0.76
CA LYS A 36 -15.57 -18.78 -0.14
C LYS A 36 -15.11 -18.05 1.12
N GLN A 37 -15.40 -16.75 1.24
CA GLN A 37 -14.84 -15.89 2.28
C GLN A 37 -15.93 -15.11 3.01
N ASP A 38 -15.89 -15.15 4.33
CA ASP A 38 -16.84 -14.40 5.19
C ASP A 38 -16.44 -12.94 5.38
N LEU A 39 -15.16 -12.60 5.16
CA LEU A 39 -14.62 -11.26 5.36
C LEU A 39 -14.92 -10.34 4.17
N LEU A 40 -14.93 -9.03 4.41
CA LEU A 40 -14.94 -8.05 3.33
C LEU A 40 -13.66 -8.20 2.49
N ILE A 41 -13.80 -8.03 1.18
CA ILE A 41 -12.70 -8.11 0.21
C ILE A 41 -12.35 -6.71 -0.31
N GLY A 42 -11.13 -6.56 -0.81
CA GLY A 42 -10.68 -5.35 -1.47
C GLY A 42 -10.01 -4.33 -0.55
N TRP A 43 -9.29 -3.41 -1.19
CA TRP A 43 -8.43 -2.43 -0.50
C TRP A 43 -9.23 -1.30 0.16
N ASP A 44 -10.17 -0.67 -0.56
CA ASP A 44 -10.93 0.49 -0.05
C ASP A 44 -12.19 0.07 0.73
N THR A 45 -12.61 -1.20 0.67
CA THR A 45 -13.84 -1.66 1.32
C THR A 45 -13.90 -1.38 2.83
N PRO A 46 -12.80 -1.55 3.61
CA PRO A 46 -12.80 -1.19 5.02
C PRO A 46 -12.90 0.32 5.25
N TYR A 47 -12.39 1.15 4.33
CA TYR A 47 -12.61 2.59 4.37
C TYR A 47 -14.10 2.92 4.17
N TYR A 48 -14.80 2.21 3.30
CA TYR A 48 -16.25 2.38 3.14
C TYR A 48 -17.05 1.94 4.37
N LEU A 49 -16.56 0.97 5.14
CA LEU A 49 -17.12 0.63 6.45
C LEU A 49 -16.95 1.81 7.42
N TYR A 50 -15.75 2.40 7.48
CA TYR A 50 -15.50 3.62 8.24
C TYR A 50 -16.43 4.77 7.83
N LEU A 51 -16.70 4.96 6.54
CA LEU A 51 -17.61 6.01 6.07
C LEU A 51 -19.04 5.86 6.63
N ILE A 52 -19.56 4.64 6.68
CA ILE A 52 -20.91 4.38 7.24
C ILE A 52 -20.91 4.74 8.73
N ASN A 53 -19.95 4.21 9.48
CA ASN A 53 -19.83 4.41 10.93
C ASN A 53 -19.56 5.89 11.27
N TYR A 54 -18.81 6.61 10.43
CA TYR A 54 -18.55 8.04 10.60
C TYR A 54 -19.85 8.86 10.48
N VAL A 55 -20.67 8.60 9.46
CA VAL A 55 -21.95 9.31 9.29
C VAL A 55 -22.89 9.00 10.44
N GLU A 56 -22.93 7.75 10.90
CA GLU A 56 -23.73 7.33 12.05
C GLU A 56 -23.30 8.05 13.35
N LYS A 57 -21.98 8.14 13.60
CA LYS A 57 -21.43 8.75 14.82
C LYS A 57 -21.49 10.28 14.83
N TYR A 58 -21.15 10.93 13.72
CA TYR A 58 -20.98 12.39 13.67
C TYR A 58 -22.11 13.12 12.95
N GLY A 59 -22.98 12.39 12.25
CA GLY A 59 -24.12 12.95 11.53
C GLY A 59 -23.77 13.59 10.18
N ILE A 60 -24.81 13.82 9.37
CA ILE A 60 -24.72 14.31 7.97
C ILE A 60 -24.03 15.69 7.89
N GLN A 61 -24.31 16.58 8.84
CA GLN A 61 -23.74 17.93 8.84
C GLN A 61 -22.21 17.89 8.97
N ALA A 62 -21.69 17.05 9.87
CA ALA A 62 -20.25 16.89 10.05
C ALA A 62 -19.59 16.33 8.79
N THR A 63 -20.21 15.32 8.16
CA THR A 63 -19.72 14.72 6.91
C THR A 63 -19.59 15.72 5.76
N LEU A 64 -20.49 16.71 5.68
CA LEU A 64 -20.49 17.70 4.58
C LEU A 64 -19.58 18.89 4.84
N ILE A 65 -19.34 19.27 6.11
CA ILE A 65 -18.72 20.55 6.46
C ILE A 65 -17.30 20.40 7.02
N ARG A 66 -17.00 19.33 7.77
CA ARG A 66 -15.71 19.21 8.47
C ARG A 66 -14.52 18.91 7.55
N GLY A 67 -14.77 18.43 6.34
CA GLY A 67 -13.71 18.08 5.38
C GLY A 67 -12.93 16.80 5.72
N ASP A 68 -13.38 16.02 6.70
CA ASP A 68 -12.74 14.76 7.11
C ASP A 68 -12.88 13.62 6.09
N ILE A 69 -13.87 13.74 5.21
CA ILE A 69 -14.25 12.71 4.24
C ILE A 69 -14.03 13.26 2.83
N ASP A 70 -13.23 12.57 2.02
CA ASP A 70 -12.90 12.95 0.64
C ASP A 70 -14.06 12.69 -0.36
N ARG A 71 -15.03 11.86 0.02
CA ARG A 71 -16.17 11.41 -0.83
C ARG A 71 -17.51 11.50 -0.08
N PRO A 72 -17.94 12.71 0.32
CA PRO A 72 -19.08 12.87 1.22
C PRO A 72 -20.38 12.29 0.65
N PHE A 73 -20.65 12.43 -0.66
CA PHE A 73 -21.89 11.90 -1.22
C PHE A 73 -21.87 10.38 -1.37
N TYR A 74 -20.68 9.79 -1.48
CA TYR A 74 -20.53 8.34 -1.43
C TYR A 74 -20.85 7.81 -0.02
N ALA A 75 -20.29 8.43 1.02
CA ALA A 75 -20.60 8.11 2.41
C ALA A 75 -22.10 8.21 2.71
N LEU A 76 -22.75 9.30 2.27
CA LEU A 76 -24.20 9.48 2.42
C LEU A 76 -25.01 8.43 1.66
N THR A 77 -24.58 8.03 0.46
CA THR A 77 -25.24 6.97 -0.30
C THR A 77 -25.21 5.65 0.47
N LEU A 78 -24.05 5.28 1.02
CA LEU A 78 -23.92 4.07 1.83
C LEU A 78 -24.76 4.16 3.11
N TYR A 79 -24.74 5.30 3.79
CA TYR A 79 -25.52 5.50 5.01
C TYR A 79 -27.04 5.40 4.77
N VAL A 80 -27.55 6.00 3.69
CA VAL A 80 -28.98 5.89 3.33
C VAL A 80 -29.36 4.44 3.05
N LEU A 81 -28.51 3.67 2.38
CA LEU A 81 -28.74 2.24 2.17
C LEU A 81 -28.61 1.43 3.46
N HIS A 82 -27.75 1.85 4.40
CA HIS A 82 -27.60 1.20 5.70
C HIS A 82 -28.86 1.38 6.56
N ILE A 83 -29.47 2.57 6.56
CA ILE A 83 -30.71 2.86 7.30
C ILE A 83 -31.88 1.95 6.87
N SER A 84 -31.81 1.28 5.72
CA SER A 84 -32.81 0.27 5.33
C SER A 84 -32.78 -1.02 6.18
N GLY A 85 -31.91 -1.11 7.20
CA GLY A 85 -31.86 -2.19 8.18
C GLY A 85 -30.79 -3.26 7.91
N LEU A 86 -29.89 -3.04 6.93
CA LEU A 86 -28.78 -3.96 6.65
C LEU A 86 -27.57 -3.60 7.52
N SER A 87 -26.89 -4.58 8.11
CA SER A 87 -25.61 -4.28 8.78
C SER A 87 -24.58 -3.74 7.77
N PRO A 88 -23.65 -2.86 8.19
CA PRO A 88 -22.67 -2.27 7.29
C PRO A 88 -21.86 -3.32 6.50
N GLU A 89 -21.47 -4.42 7.14
CA GLU A 89 -20.75 -5.51 6.47
C GLU A 89 -21.60 -6.19 5.38
N VAL A 90 -22.86 -6.51 5.68
CA VAL A 90 -23.76 -7.15 4.72
C VAL A 90 -24.03 -6.21 3.55
N LEU A 91 -24.24 -4.92 3.83
CA LEU A 91 -24.40 -3.90 2.81
C LEU A 91 -23.20 -3.88 1.86
N LEU A 92 -21.97 -3.84 2.39
CA LEU A 92 -20.75 -3.79 1.56
C LEU A 92 -20.51 -5.06 0.73
N LYS A 93 -21.12 -6.20 1.08
CA LYS A 93 -21.15 -7.40 0.22
C LYS A 93 -22.19 -7.32 -0.91
N ILE A 94 -23.27 -6.57 -0.70
CA ILE A 94 -24.36 -6.38 -1.68
C ILE A 94 -24.06 -5.23 -2.66
N ILE A 95 -23.24 -4.26 -2.26
CA ILE A 95 -22.88 -3.10 -3.09
C ILE A 95 -22.22 -3.51 -4.43
N PRO A 96 -21.23 -4.42 -4.49
CA PRO A 96 -20.61 -4.85 -5.74
C PRO A 96 -21.62 -5.37 -6.78
N PRO A 97 -22.49 -6.36 -6.49
CA PRO A 97 -23.49 -6.82 -7.46
C PRO A 97 -24.54 -5.76 -7.80
N LEU A 98 -24.96 -4.94 -6.82
CA LEU A 98 -25.95 -3.88 -7.05
C LEU A 98 -25.43 -2.82 -8.02
N PHE A 99 -24.24 -2.26 -7.75
CA PHE A 99 -23.65 -1.23 -8.59
C PHE A 99 -23.23 -1.77 -9.95
N SER A 100 -22.77 -3.02 -10.03
CA SER A 100 -22.48 -3.67 -11.32
C SER A 100 -23.73 -3.80 -12.19
N SER A 101 -24.88 -4.11 -11.58
CA SER A 101 -26.17 -4.19 -12.28
C SER A 101 -26.59 -2.82 -12.83
N PHE A 102 -26.46 -1.76 -12.03
CA PHE A 102 -26.73 -0.39 -12.48
C PHE A 102 -25.74 0.06 -13.56
N TYR A 103 -24.48 -0.31 -13.45
CA TYR A 103 -23.47 -0.01 -14.45
C TYR A 103 -23.83 -0.64 -15.80
N ILE A 104 -24.17 -1.93 -15.82
CA ILE A 104 -24.59 -2.64 -17.03
C ILE A 104 -25.83 -2.00 -17.66
N LEU A 105 -26.83 -1.65 -16.84
CA LEU A 105 -28.02 -0.97 -17.32
C LEU A 105 -27.69 0.41 -17.93
N SER A 106 -26.81 1.17 -17.29
CA SER A 106 -26.38 2.49 -17.79
C SER A 106 -25.65 2.38 -19.15
N ILE A 107 -24.80 1.36 -19.32
CA ILE A 107 -24.14 1.04 -20.59
C ILE A 107 -25.16 0.65 -21.65
N TYR A 108 -26.13 -0.21 -21.32
CA TYR A 108 -27.20 -0.59 -22.24
C TYR A 108 -27.96 0.66 -22.74
N LEU A 109 -28.38 1.54 -21.83
CA LEU A 109 -29.10 2.76 -22.18
C LEU A 109 -28.26 3.69 -23.07
N LEU A 110 -27.00 3.89 -22.70
CA LEU A 110 -26.05 4.74 -23.43
C LEU A 110 -25.82 4.21 -24.85
N VAL A 111 -25.47 2.94 -25.01
CA VAL A 111 -25.12 2.35 -26.31
C VAL A 111 -26.37 2.24 -27.19
N ARG A 112 -27.53 1.90 -26.61
CA ARG A 112 -28.80 1.85 -27.34
C ARG A 112 -29.10 3.19 -27.99
N GLU A 113 -28.96 4.27 -27.24
CA GLU A 113 -29.23 5.62 -27.74
C GLU A 113 -28.11 6.12 -28.67
N GLY A 114 -26.85 5.87 -28.32
CA GLY A 114 -25.68 6.34 -29.07
C GLY A 114 -25.53 5.69 -30.44
N LEU A 115 -25.80 4.37 -30.55
CA LEU A 115 -25.71 3.61 -31.80
C LEU A 115 -27.06 3.38 -32.48
N VAL A 116 -28.17 3.71 -31.82
CA VAL A 116 -29.54 3.43 -32.31
C VAL A 116 -29.70 1.94 -32.64
N ASN A 117 -29.16 1.08 -31.76
CA ASN A 117 -29.11 -0.37 -31.96
C ASN A 117 -29.20 -1.12 -30.62
N ASN A 118 -30.38 -1.70 -30.36
CA ASN A 118 -30.64 -2.46 -29.13
C ASN A 118 -29.74 -3.69 -29.00
N PHE A 119 -29.44 -4.36 -30.11
CA PHE A 119 -28.60 -5.54 -30.11
C PHE A 119 -27.15 -5.18 -29.80
N ALA A 120 -26.62 -4.07 -30.34
CA ALA A 120 -25.31 -3.56 -29.97
C ALA A 120 -25.22 -3.24 -28.47
N ALA A 121 -26.28 -2.66 -27.91
CA ALA A 121 -26.37 -2.36 -26.47
C ALA A 121 -26.35 -3.63 -25.62
N ALA A 122 -27.08 -4.66 -26.04
CA ALA A 122 -27.11 -5.95 -25.36
C ALA A 122 -25.74 -6.66 -25.42
N ILE A 123 -25.06 -6.66 -26.58
CA ILE A 123 -23.71 -7.21 -26.71
C ILE A 123 -22.70 -6.44 -25.87
N SER A 124 -22.79 -5.10 -25.83
CA SER A 124 -21.92 -4.29 -24.96
C SER A 124 -22.12 -4.64 -23.49
N SER A 125 -23.38 -4.82 -23.06
CA SER A 125 -23.73 -5.26 -21.70
C SER A 125 -23.12 -6.62 -21.36
N LEU A 126 -23.18 -7.57 -22.29
CA LEU A 126 -22.60 -8.91 -22.12
C LEU A 126 -21.07 -8.86 -22.00
N LEU A 127 -20.41 -8.06 -22.85
CA LEU A 127 -18.96 -7.87 -22.78
C LEU A 127 -18.53 -7.16 -21.48
N VAL A 128 -19.31 -6.17 -21.00
CA VAL A 128 -19.07 -5.53 -19.69
C VAL A 128 -19.21 -6.53 -18.54
N ALA A 129 -20.23 -7.38 -18.56
CA ALA A 129 -20.50 -8.34 -17.49
C ALA A 129 -19.36 -9.33 -17.27
N CYS A 130 -18.62 -9.68 -18.34
CA CYS A 130 -17.43 -10.52 -18.28
C CYS A 130 -16.13 -9.72 -18.30
N SER A 131 -16.15 -8.41 -18.06
CA SER A 131 -14.93 -7.60 -18.18
C SER A 131 -14.09 -7.63 -16.93
N PHE A 132 -12.77 -7.74 -17.09
CA PHE A 132 -11.84 -7.63 -15.97
C PHE A 132 -11.99 -6.27 -15.26
N SER A 133 -12.20 -5.22 -16.04
CA SER A 133 -12.41 -3.85 -15.55
C SER A 133 -13.60 -3.73 -14.60
N LEU A 134 -14.75 -4.33 -14.93
CA LEU A 134 -15.92 -4.30 -14.05
C LEU A 134 -15.60 -4.97 -12.70
N LEU A 135 -14.99 -6.15 -12.73
CA LEU A 135 -14.68 -6.91 -11.52
C LEU A 135 -13.69 -6.18 -10.61
N ARG A 136 -12.65 -5.58 -11.21
CA ARG A 136 -11.66 -4.81 -10.46
C ARG A 136 -12.30 -3.61 -9.77
N LEU A 137 -13.20 -2.89 -10.46
CA LEU A 137 -13.94 -1.77 -9.89
C LEU A 137 -14.93 -2.22 -8.82
N ALA A 138 -15.65 -3.33 -9.06
CA ALA A 138 -16.67 -3.85 -8.17
C ALA A 138 -16.10 -4.39 -6.86
N ASN A 139 -14.91 -4.98 -6.86
CA ASN A 139 -14.33 -5.59 -5.66
C ASN A 139 -13.53 -4.62 -4.78
N GLU A 140 -13.01 -3.54 -5.37
CA GLU A 140 -12.03 -2.69 -4.68
C GLU A 140 -12.31 -1.21 -4.74
N LEU A 141 -13.09 -0.73 -5.70
CA LEU A 141 -13.24 0.71 -6.00
C LEU A 141 -14.73 1.05 -6.17
N HIS A 142 -15.55 0.71 -5.17
CA HIS A 142 -17.00 0.83 -5.24
C HIS A 142 -17.46 2.27 -5.55
N SER A 143 -16.80 3.29 -4.98
CA SER A 143 -17.09 4.69 -5.29
C SER A 143 -16.82 5.02 -6.75
N ASN A 144 -15.78 4.44 -7.34
CA ASN A 144 -15.41 4.66 -8.73
C ASN A 144 -16.40 3.97 -9.66
N LEU A 145 -16.87 2.77 -9.30
CA LEU A 145 -17.92 2.08 -10.05
C LEU A 145 -19.22 2.87 -10.06
N LEU A 146 -19.64 3.42 -8.91
CA LEU A 146 -20.83 4.26 -8.83
C LEU A 146 -20.66 5.55 -9.63
N ALA A 147 -19.52 6.24 -9.49
CA ALA A 147 -19.22 7.43 -10.27
C ALA A 147 -19.25 7.14 -11.78
N LEU A 148 -18.66 6.03 -12.23
CA LEU A 148 -18.65 5.62 -13.62
C LEU A 148 -20.06 5.27 -14.15
N THR A 149 -20.88 4.62 -13.33
CA THR A 149 -22.30 4.36 -13.63
C THR A 149 -23.07 5.65 -13.89
N LEU A 150 -22.87 6.63 -13.01
CA LEU A 150 -23.47 7.94 -13.15
C LEU A 150 -22.91 8.71 -14.34
N THR A 151 -21.62 8.56 -14.65
CA THR A 151 -21.02 9.09 -15.87
C THR A 151 -21.71 8.54 -17.12
N MET A 152 -21.92 7.22 -17.22
CA MET A 152 -22.63 6.64 -18.37
C MET A 152 -24.05 7.18 -18.49
N LEU A 153 -24.76 7.32 -17.37
CA LEU A 153 -26.08 7.91 -17.31
C LEU A 153 -26.06 9.40 -17.72
N GLY A 154 -25.04 10.15 -17.29
CA GLY A 154 -24.80 11.54 -17.66
C GLY A 154 -24.59 11.71 -19.17
N ILE A 155 -23.74 10.88 -19.80
CA ILE A 155 -23.60 10.87 -21.26
C ILE A 155 -24.94 10.59 -21.93
N TRP A 156 -25.68 9.59 -21.43
CA TRP A 156 -26.98 9.24 -21.99
C TRP A 156 -27.98 10.41 -21.89
N LEU A 157 -28.08 11.07 -20.74
CA LEU A 157 -28.92 12.26 -20.55
C LEU A 157 -28.50 13.41 -21.46
N TYR A 158 -27.20 13.64 -21.62
CA TYR A 158 -26.64 14.63 -22.53
C TYR A 158 -27.04 14.34 -23.99
N LEU A 159 -26.88 13.11 -24.46
CA LEU A 159 -27.32 12.70 -25.81
C LEU A 159 -28.83 12.87 -25.99
N MET A 160 -29.63 12.51 -25.00
CA MET A 160 -31.09 12.67 -25.02
C MET A 160 -31.49 14.14 -25.08
N TYR A 161 -30.79 15.03 -24.37
CA TYR A 161 -31.01 16.46 -24.44
C TYR A 161 -30.66 17.03 -25.81
N VAL A 162 -29.47 16.73 -26.35
CA VAL A 162 -29.01 17.24 -27.64
C VAL A 162 -29.99 16.84 -28.75
N LYS A 163 -30.40 15.57 -28.78
CA LYS A 163 -31.35 15.05 -29.78
C LYS A 163 -32.75 15.64 -29.64
N ASN A 164 -33.30 15.67 -28.43
CA ASN A 164 -34.73 15.95 -28.23
C ASN A 164 -35.04 17.38 -27.76
N GLY A 165 -34.05 18.16 -27.33
CA GLY A 165 -34.20 19.53 -26.82
C GLY A 165 -34.96 19.68 -25.50
N ARG A 166 -35.39 18.57 -24.87
CA ARG A 166 -36.24 18.61 -23.66
C ARG A 166 -35.43 18.98 -22.42
N ARG A 167 -35.76 20.13 -21.80
CA ARG A 167 -35.06 20.68 -20.62
C ARG A 167 -35.01 19.75 -19.41
N LYS A 168 -35.95 18.80 -19.27
CA LYS A 168 -35.91 17.80 -18.18
C LYS A 168 -34.61 17.00 -18.17
N PHE A 169 -34.06 16.66 -19.34
CA PHE A 169 -32.81 15.91 -19.44
C PHE A 169 -31.62 16.74 -18.96
N LEU A 170 -31.65 18.06 -19.21
CA LEU A 170 -30.65 18.99 -18.73
C LEU A 170 -30.68 19.14 -17.21
N PHE A 171 -31.87 19.19 -16.61
CA PHE A 171 -32.05 19.21 -15.16
C PHE A 171 -31.50 17.95 -14.50
N PHE A 172 -31.86 16.76 -15.00
CA PHE A 172 -31.33 15.51 -14.48
C PHE A 172 -29.82 15.37 -14.70
N LEU A 173 -29.30 15.86 -15.83
CA LEU A 173 -27.85 15.90 -16.09
C LEU A 173 -27.15 16.71 -15.00
N MET A 174 -27.63 17.91 -14.68
CA MET A 174 -27.07 18.76 -13.64
C MET A 174 -27.01 18.06 -12.27
N ILE A 175 -28.08 17.34 -11.88
CA ILE A 175 -28.12 16.57 -10.63
C ILE A 175 -27.06 15.46 -10.65
N VAL A 176 -27.00 14.70 -11.74
CA VAL A 176 -26.04 13.59 -11.89
C VAL A 176 -24.61 14.11 -11.82
N GLU A 177 -24.28 15.20 -12.50
CA GLU A 177 -22.95 15.81 -12.48
C GLU A 177 -22.54 16.27 -11.07
N PHE A 178 -23.45 16.95 -10.36
CA PHE A 178 -23.21 17.37 -8.98
C PHE A 178 -22.97 16.15 -8.07
N PHE A 179 -23.69 15.05 -8.31
CA PHE A 179 -23.52 13.83 -7.54
C PHE A 179 -22.19 13.12 -7.84
N ILE A 180 -21.75 13.06 -9.10
CA ILE A 180 -20.43 12.52 -9.48
C ILE A 180 -19.33 13.33 -8.80
N LEU A 181 -19.42 14.67 -8.80
CA LEU A 181 -18.44 15.54 -8.18
C LEU A 181 -18.26 15.24 -6.67
N GLY A 182 -19.36 15.07 -5.93
CA GLY A 182 -19.31 14.74 -4.50
C GLY A 182 -19.00 13.27 -4.18
N ILE A 183 -19.07 12.36 -5.15
CA ILE A 183 -18.61 10.96 -5.00
C ILE A 183 -17.13 10.83 -5.34
N HIS A 184 -16.69 11.42 -6.46
CA HIS A 184 -15.33 11.26 -6.98
C HIS A 184 -14.98 12.38 -7.97
N ALA A 185 -14.46 13.50 -7.47
CA ALA A 185 -14.14 14.70 -8.24
C ALA A 185 -13.21 14.45 -9.44
N PHE A 186 -12.25 13.53 -9.32
CA PHE A 186 -11.36 13.17 -10.42
C PHE A 186 -12.09 12.53 -11.61
N THR A 187 -13.11 11.69 -11.35
CA THR A 187 -13.92 11.07 -12.41
C THR A 187 -14.73 12.14 -13.14
N TYR A 188 -15.32 13.07 -12.38
CA TYR A 188 -16.04 14.21 -12.92
C TYR A 188 -15.15 15.09 -13.82
N GLY A 189 -13.93 15.42 -13.37
CA GLY A 189 -12.99 16.23 -14.12
C GLY A 189 -12.59 15.60 -15.46
N ILE A 190 -12.17 14.33 -15.45
CA ILE A 190 -11.82 13.62 -16.69
C ILE A 190 -13.01 13.54 -17.63
N PHE A 191 -14.19 13.22 -17.10
CA PHE A 191 -15.39 13.09 -17.91
C PHE A 191 -15.80 14.41 -18.56
N THR A 192 -15.74 15.50 -17.81
CA THR A 192 -15.96 16.86 -18.32
C THR A 192 -14.98 17.17 -19.46
N CYS A 193 -13.70 16.80 -19.32
CA CYS A 193 -12.71 16.94 -20.39
C CYS A 193 -13.07 16.12 -21.65
N VAL A 194 -13.54 14.88 -21.49
CA VAL A 194 -14.00 14.05 -22.62
C VAL A 194 -15.14 14.74 -23.36
N LEU A 195 -16.18 15.20 -22.66
CA LEU A 195 -17.32 15.87 -23.30
C LEU A 195 -16.94 17.21 -23.94
N LEU A 196 -16.05 17.99 -23.30
CA LEU A 196 -15.55 19.25 -23.83
C LEU A 196 -14.78 19.06 -25.14
N ILE A 197 -13.81 18.15 -25.17
CA ILE A 197 -13.02 17.86 -26.37
C ILE A 197 -13.92 17.29 -27.47
N SER A 198 -14.87 16.44 -27.10
CA SER A 198 -15.86 15.87 -28.03
C SER A 198 -16.74 16.94 -28.66
N PHE A 199 -17.21 17.91 -27.87
CA PHE A 199 -17.97 19.05 -28.35
C PHE A 199 -17.15 19.90 -29.33
N LEU A 200 -15.90 20.24 -28.97
CA LEU A 200 -15.00 21.01 -29.86
C LEU A 200 -14.73 20.27 -31.18
N ALA A 201 -14.53 18.95 -31.11
CA ALA A 201 -14.35 18.11 -32.28
C ALA A 201 -15.63 18.02 -33.13
N HIS A 202 -16.80 17.89 -32.49
CA HIS A 202 -18.08 17.76 -33.17
C HIS A 202 -18.54 19.07 -33.81
N ARG A 203 -18.32 20.22 -33.15
CA ARG A 203 -18.63 21.56 -33.68
C ARG A 203 -17.95 21.84 -35.02
N LYS A 204 -16.72 21.34 -35.23
CA LYS A 204 -16.02 21.47 -36.52
C LYS A 204 -16.72 20.72 -37.66
N THR A 205 -17.49 19.68 -37.34
CA THR A 205 -18.14 18.78 -38.29
C THR A 205 -19.66 18.97 -38.39
N CYS A 206 -20.30 19.52 -37.35
CA CYS A 206 -21.74 19.71 -37.28
C CYS A 206 -22.13 21.05 -37.90
N LYS A 207 -22.94 21.00 -38.96
CA LYS A 207 -23.44 22.20 -39.66
C LYS A 207 -24.83 22.65 -39.19
N VAL A 208 -25.46 21.91 -38.26
CA VAL A 208 -26.82 22.21 -37.78
C VAL A 208 -26.74 23.14 -36.57
N SER A 209 -27.13 24.40 -36.75
CA SER A 209 -27.04 25.45 -35.72
C SER A 209 -27.80 25.10 -34.44
N GLU A 210 -29.00 24.52 -34.55
CA GLU A 210 -29.82 24.17 -33.39
C GLU A 210 -29.19 23.07 -32.52
N ILE A 211 -28.62 22.03 -33.14
CA ILE A 211 -27.91 20.96 -32.43
C ILE A 211 -26.68 21.55 -31.73
N SER A 212 -25.92 22.42 -32.41
CA SER A 212 -24.76 23.08 -31.81
C SER A 212 -25.13 23.97 -30.62
N GLU A 213 -26.24 24.70 -30.66
CA GLU A 213 -26.72 25.51 -29.54
C GLU A 213 -27.16 24.66 -28.34
N ARG A 214 -27.80 23.51 -28.59
CA ARG A 214 -28.14 22.56 -27.53
C ARG A 214 -26.88 21.96 -26.91
N GLU A 215 -25.88 21.60 -27.70
CA GLU A 215 -24.60 21.11 -27.19
C GLU A 215 -23.90 22.14 -26.30
N LYS A 216 -23.86 23.42 -26.73
CA LYS A 216 -23.31 24.52 -25.90
C LYS A 216 -24.03 24.64 -24.57
N LYS A 217 -25.37 24.64 -24.57
CA LYS A 217 -26.17 24.71 -23.34
C LYS A 217 -25.92 23.51 -22.42
N GLY A 218 -25.86 22.31 -22.99
CA GLY A 218 -25.49 21.10 -22.27
C GLY A 218 -24.13 21.24 -21.60
N LEU A 219 -23.14 21.75 -22.34
CA LEU A 219 -21.79 21.94 -21.84
C LEU A 219 -21.66 23.01 -20.76
N LEU A 220 -22.40 24.12 -20.86
CA LEU A 220 -22.47 25.12 -19.79
C LEU A 220 -23.01 24.52 -18.49
N VAL A 221 -23.98 23.61 -18.58
CA VAL A 221 -24.51 22.89 -17.41
C VAL A 221 -23.50 21.89 -16.85
N LEU A 222 -22.60 21.33 -17.66
CA LEU A 222 -21.49 20.51 -17.16
C LEU A 222 -20.50 21.35 -16.35
N LEU A 223 -20.22 22.59 -16.77
CA LEU A 223 -19.24 23.47 -16.12
C LEU A 223 -19.80 24.17 -14.86
N LEU A 224 -21.12 24.29 -14.74
CA LEU A 224 -21.77 24.98 -13.63
C LEU A 224 -21.48 24.33 -12.26
N PRO A 225 -21.62 23.00 -12.06
CA PRO A 225 -21.25 22.34 -10.81
C PRO A 225 -19.78 22.58 -10.43
N LEU A 226 -18.86 22.54 -11.39
CA LEU A 226 -17.45 22.86 -11.15
C LEU A 226 -17.28 24.30 -10.65
N PHE A 227 -17.93 25.27 -11.30
CA PHE A 227 -17.89 26.67 -10.89
C PHE A 227 -18.46 26.87 -9.48
N VAL A 228 -19.61 26.27 -9.18
CA VAL A 228 -20.23 26.31 -7.85
C VAL A 228 -19.30 25.70 -6.80
N PHE A 229 -18.72 24.54 -7.10
CA PHE A 229 -17.81 23.85 -6.20
C PHE A 229 -16.53 24.64 -5.93
N ILE A 230 -15.87 25.16 -6.98
CA ILE A 230 -14.70 26.04 -6.84
C ILE A 230 -15.06 27.29 -6.04
N THR A 231 -16.24 27.87 -6.27
CA THR A 231 -16.70 29.04 -5.52
C THR A 231 -16.87 28.70 -4.04
N ILE A 232 -17.53 27.58 -3.71
CA ILE A 232 -17.67 27.11 -2.33
C ILE A 232 -16.29 26.90 -1.69
N LEU A 233 -15.39 26.18 -2.36
CA LEU A 233 -14.04 25.96 -1.83
C LEU A 233 -13.28 27.28 -1.63
N ALA A 234 -13.37 28.23 -2.57
CA ALA A 234 -12.74 29.53 -2.44
C ALA A 234 -13.25 30.35 -1.23
N PHE A 235 -14.51 30.15 -0.81
CA PHE A 235 -15.07 30.80 0.38
C PHE A 235 -14.74 30.09 1.70
N TYR A 236 -14.47 28.78 1.69
CA TYR A 236 -14.23 28.00 2.91
C TYR A 236 -12.75 27.70 3.18
N SER A 237 -11.94 27.38 2.15
CA SER A 237 -10.46 27.29 2.20
C SER A 237 -9.90 26.86 0.84
N PHE A 238 -8.81 27.48 0.38
CA PHE A 238 -8.08 27.07 -0.84
C PHE A 238 -7.23 25.79 -0.66
N ALA A 239 -7.01 25.34 0.58
CA ALA A 239 -6.13 24.22 0.90
C ALA A 239 -6.49 22.90 0.18
N PRO A 240 -7.76 22.50 0.01
CA PRO A 240 -8.11 21.26 -0.70
C PRO A 240 -7.76 21.29 -2.19
N ILE A 241 -7.83 22.46 -2.84
CA ILE A 241 -7.47 22.61 -4.26
C ILE A 241 -5.96 22.46 -4.41
N LEU A 242 -5.18 23.13 -3.55
CA LEU A 242 -3.73 23.02 -3.53
C LEU A 242 -3.28 21.59 -3.22
N GLY A 243 -3.91 20.92 -2.26
CA GLY A 243 -3.62 19.51 -1.93
C GLY A 243 -3.89 18.54 -3.08
N VAL A 244 -4.93 18.78 -3.91
CA VAL A 244 -5.17 17.98 -5.13
C VAL A 244 -4.06 18.20 -6.16
N PHE A 245 -3.63 19.44 -6.39
CA PHE A 245 -2.51 19.72 -7.30
C PHE A 245 -1.17 19.15 -6.78
N GLU A 246 -0.88 19.32 -5.49
CA GLU A 246 0.29 18.74 -4.83
C GLU A 246 0.28 17.21 -4.90
N SER A 247 -0.89 16.57 -4.72
CA SER A 247 -1.02 15.11 -4.81
C SER A 247 -0.71 14.54 -6.21
N LEU A 248 -0.99 15.30 -7.28
CA LEU A 248 -0.73 14.88 -8.66
C LEU A 248 0.76 14.96 -9.03
N PHE A 249 1.52 15.84 -8.37
CA PHE A 249 2.97 16.00 -8.56
C PHE A 249 3.78 15.44 -7.38
N ASN A 250 3.12 14.75 -6.46
CA ASN A 250 3.78 14.19 -5.29
C ASN A 250 4.75 13.09 -5.72
N SER A 251 6.04 13.28 -5.42
CA SER A 251 7.10 12.31 -5.70
C SER A 251 6.82 10.94 -5.06
N ARG A 252 5.98 10.89 -4.01
CA ARG A 252 5.52 9.67 -3.34
C ARG A 252 4.56 8.83 -4.20
N VAL A 253 4.03 9.34 -5.30
CA VAL A 253 3.17 8.56 -6.22
C VAL A 253 3.97 7.93 -7.37
N ILE A 254 5.23 8.34 -7.54
CA ILE A 254 6.09 7.98 -8.67
C ILE A 254 6.92 6.73 -8.32
N PHE A 255 6.46 5.56 -8.78
CA PHE A 255 7.17 4.28 -8.69
C PHE A 255 7.15 3.57 -10.05
N PRO A 256 8.13 3.85 -10.93
CA PRO A 256 8.13 3.36 -12.31
C PRO A 256 7.98 1.84 -12.42
N LEU A 257 8.73 1.07 -11.63
CA LEU A 257 8.68 -0.40 -11.67
C LEU A 257 7.29 -0.93 -11.27
N MET A 258 6.73 -0.44 -10.17
CA MET A 258 5.41 -0.88 -9.70
C MET A 258 4.30 -0.45 -10.67
N SER A 259 4.39 0.77 -11.21
CA SER A 259 3.48 1.26 -12.25
C SER A 259 3.48 0.34 -13.47
N MET A 260 4.67 -0.05 -13.96
CA MET A 260 4.82 -0.98 -15.07
C MET A 260 4.25 -2.38 -14.77
N ILE A 261 4.51 -2.93 -13.59
CA ILE A 261 3.98 -4.24 -13.17
C ILE A 261 2.45 -4.21 -13.15
N ASN A 262 1.86 -3.19 -12.53
CA ASN A 262 0.41 -3.03 -12.45
C ASN A 262 -0.21 -2.85 -13.84
N ALA A 263 0.37 -1.98 -14.68
CA ALA A 263 -0.08 -1.75 -16.05
C ALA A 263 -0.02 -3.04 -16.89
N ARG A 264 1.09 -3.78 -16.82
CA ARG A 264 1.24 -5.07 -17.50
C ARG A 264 0.15 -6.06 -17.10
N ASN A 265 -0.09 -6.21 -15.79
CA ASN A 265 -1.07 -7.15 -15.27
C ASN A 265 -2.49 -6.80 -15.74
N VAL A 266 -2.86 -5.52 -15.73
CA VAL A 266 -4.19 -5.07 -16.20
C VAL A 266 -4.33 -5.23 -17.71
N ILE A 267 -3.32 -4.86 -18.51
CA ILE A 267 -3.35 -5.02 -19.96
C ILE A 267 -3.52 -6.49 -20.33
N PHE A 268 -2.74 -7.38 -19.69
CA PHE A 268 -2.81 -8.82 -19.96
C PHE A 268 -4.20 -9.39 -19.68
N GLN A 269 -4.81 -9.02 -18.54
CA GLN A 269 -6.15 -9.47 -18.19
C GLN A 269 -7.24 -8.86 -19.09
N SER A 270 -6.96 -7.72 -19.73
CA SER A 270 -7.89 -7.04 -20.65
C SER A 270 -7.73 -7.46 -22.13
N ILE A 271 -6.79 -8.36 -22.47
CA ILE A 271 -6.54 -8.81 -23.85
C ILE A 271 -7.83 -9.27 -24.58
N PRO A 272 -8.72 -10.10 -23.97
CA PRO A 272 -9.93 -10.56 -24.64
C PRO A 272 -10.85 -9.42 -25.11
N GLU A 273 -10.79 -8.26 -24.46
CA GLU A 273 -11.59 -7.07 -24.76
C GLU A 273 -10.84 -6.10 -25.68
N LEU A 274 -9.51 -6.02 -25.57
CA LEU A 274 -8.67 -5.16 -26.41
C LEU A 274 -8.74 -5.56 -27.88
N ILE A 275 -8.75 -6.86 -28.19
CA ILE A 275 -8.83 -7.38 -29.57
C ILE A 275 -10.10 -6.88 -30.29
N PRO A 276 -11.32 -7.13 -29.79
CA PRO A 276 -12.53 -6.62 -30.44
C PRO A 276 -12.62 -5.10 -30.39
N ALA A 277 -12.12 -4.44 -29.34
CA ALA A 277 -12.10 -2.97 -29.27
C ALA A 277 -11.22 -2.33 -30.34
N ALA A 278 -10.05 -2.91 -30.64
CA ALA A 278 -9.17 -2.45 -31.71
C ALA A 278 -9.86 -2.50 -33.08
N LEU A 279 -10.60 -3.57 -33.37
CA LEU A 279 -11.44 -3.66 -34.56
C LEU A 279 -12.53 -2.58 -34.55
N GLY A 280 -13.15 -2.32 -33.39
CA GLY A 280 -14.13 -1.25 -33.21
C GLY A 280 -13.61 0.13 -33.57
N LEU A 281 -12.37 0.45 -33.19
CA LEU A 281 -11.70 1.71 -33.55
C LEU A 281 -11.50 1.86 -35.06
N ILE A 282 -11.16 0.77 -35.76
CA ILE A 282 -11.07 0.79 -37.23
C ILE A 282 -12.43 1.11 -37.86
N PHE A 283 -13.51 0.52 -37.32
CA PHE A 283 -14.87 0.79 -37.80
C PHE A 283 -15.40 2.18 -37.42
N LEU A 284 -14.93 2.78 -36.33
CA LEU A 284 -15.19 4.19 -36.02
C LEU A 284 -14.63 5.13 -37.09
N LYS A 285 -13.52 4.76 -37.75
CA LYS A 285 -12.81 5.61 -38.73
C LYS A 285 -13.30 5.44 -40.18
N THR A 286 -13.94 4.33 -40.52
CA THR A 286 -14.15 3.90 -41.92
C THR A 286 -15.54 4.15 -42.51
N LYS A 287 -16.54 4.58 -41.72
CA LYS A 287 -17.85 4.99 -42.25
C LYS A 287 -18.07 6.49 -42.09
N ASP A 288 -18.43 7.11 -43.20
CA ASP A 288 -18.69 8.53 -43.42
C ASP A 288 -19.89 9.06 -42.60
N LYS A 289 -19.68 9.16 -41.28
CA LYS A 289 -20.55 9.85 -40.30
C LYS A 289 -19.69 10.56 -39.26
N ALA A 290 -18.73 11.35 -39.74
CA ALA A 290 -17.93 12.27 -38.92
C ALA A 290 -18.78 13.27 -38.09
N SER A 291 -20.11 13.30 -38.28
CA SER A 291 -21.12 14.10 -37.57
C SER A 291 -21.90 13.37 -36.46
N ASN A 292 -21.56 12.12 -36.09
CA ASN A 292 -22.21 11.48 -34.94
C ASN A 292 -21.49 11.83 -33.63
N LEU A 293 -22.12 12.69 -32.82
CA LEU A 293 -21.66 13.11 -31.49
C LEU A 293 -21.21 11.92 -30.62
N PHE A 294 -21.95 10.80 -30.60
CA PHE A 294 -21.58 9.66 -29.75
C PHE A 294 -20.25 9.00 -30.18
N GLN A 295 -19.99 8.91 -31.48
CA GLN A 295 -18.73 8.37 -31.99
C GLN A 295 -17.55 9.31 -31.68
N LYS A 296 -17.78 10.63 -31.70
CA LYS A 296 -16.80 11.61 -31.24
C LYS A 296 -16.49 11.45 -29.75
N ILE A 297 -17.52 11.24 -28.93
CA ILE A 297 -17.35 10.95 -27.50
C ILE A 297 -16.49 9.70 -27.30
N LEU A 298 -16.80 8.58 -27.96
CA LEU A 298 -16.02 7.35 -27.83
C LEU A 298 -14.56 7.51 -28.28
N PHE A 299 -14.33 8.23 -29.39
CA PHE A 299 -12.98 8.48 -29.89
C PHE A 299 -12.19 9.37 -28.92
N CYS A 300 -12.75 10.49 -28.48
CA CYS A 300 -12.10 11.39 -27.53
C CYS A 300 -11.87 10.72 -26.18
N TRP A 301 -12.82 9.92 -25.69
CA TRP A 301 -12.66 9.12 -24.48
C TRP A 301 -11.46 8.17 -24.63
N PHE A 302 -11.45 7.33 -25.67
CA PHE A 302 -10.35 6.39 -25.89
C PHE A 302 -9.00 7.10 -26.02
N SER A 303 -8.91 8.14 -26.86
CA SER A 303 -7.65 8.87 -27.10
C SER A 303 -7.13 9.58 -25.84
N LEU A 304 -8.01 10.22 -25.08
CA LEU A 304 -7.61 10.94 -23.87
C LEU A 304 -7.11 9.97 -22.78
N PHE A 305 -7.77 8.83 -22.61
CA PHE A 305 -7.38 7.84 -21.61
C PHE A 305 -6.10 7.11 -21.99
N ILE A 306 -5.88 6.82 -23.28
CA ILE A 306 -4.58 6.30 -23.76
C ILE A 306 -3.47 7.34 -23.56
N LEU A 307 -3.73 8.62 -23.86
CA LEU A 307 -2.77 9.69 -23.61
C LEU A 307 -2.40 9.79 -22.13
N PHE A 308 -3.39 9.85 -21.23
CA PHE A 308 -3.14 9.89 -19.79
C PHE A 308 -2.47 8.62 -19.29
N PHE A 309 -2.85 7.44 -19.79
CA PHE A 309 -2.17 6.19 -19.49
C PHE A 309 -0.68 6.27 -19.82
N ILE A 310 -0.33 6.68 -21.05
CA ILE A 310 1.07 6.79 -21.50
C ILE A 310 1.82 7.82 -20.67
N VAL A 311 1.26 9.03 -20.50
CA VAL A 311 1.91 10.10 -19.74
C VAL A 311 2.14 9.66 -18.29
N CYS A 312 1.13 9.11 -17.62
CA CYS A 312 1.25 8.66 -16.24
C CYS A 312 2.22 7.48 -16.10
N LEU A 313 2.23 6.55 -17.06
CA LEU A 313 3.16 5.43 -17.07
C LEU A 313 4.62 5.90 -17.25
N LEU A 314 4.86 6.85 -18.16
CA LEU A 314 6.19 7.46 -18.38
C LEU A 314 6.67 8.24 -17.16
N LEU A 315 5.76 8.91 -16.45
CA LEU A 315 6.04 9.59 -15.18
C LEU A 315 6.15 8.63 -14.00
N GLY A 316 5.94 7.32 -14.19
CA GLY A 316 6.01 6.31 -13.14
C GLY A 316 4.87 6.35 -12.12
N ILE A 317 3.76 7.02 -12.41
CA ILE A 317 2.60 7.14 -11.50
C ILE A 317 2.01 5.74 -11.26
N MET A 318 2.00 5.26 -10.01
CA MET A 318 1.61 3.89 -9.65
C MET A 318 0.21 3.48 -10.13
N PHE A 319 -0.72 4.42 -10.17
CA PHE A 319 -2.11 4.19 -10.56
C PHE A 319 -2.40 4.43 -12.05
N ALA A 320 -1.37 4.57 -12.90
CA ALA A 320 -1.54 4.74 -14.35
C ALA A 320 -2.44 3.66 -14.97
N TYR A 321 -2.35 2.41 -14.48
CA TYR A 321 -3.18 1.29 -14.95
C TYR A 321 -4.69 1.55 -14.85
N ARG A 322 -5.15 2.45 -13.96
CA ARG A 322 -6.57 2.79 -13.80
C ARG A 322 -7.16 3.39 -15.09
N PHE A 323 -6.36 4.08 -15.90
CA PHE A 323 -6.83 4.59 -17.19
C PHE A 323 -7.16 3.46 -18.18
N VAL A 324 -6.50 2.31 -18.10
CA VAL A 324 -6.81 1.14 -18.91
C VAL A 324 -8.15 0.53 -18.48
N LEU A 325 -8.39 0.42 -17.17
CA LEU A 325 -9.65 -0.11 -16.61
C LEU A 325 -10.87 0.70 -17.05
N LEU A 326 -10.68 2.01 -17.28
CA LEU A 326 -11.75 2.93 -17.62
C LEU A 326 -11.91 3.16 -19.14
N LEU A 327 -11.19 2.42 -19.98
CA LEU A 327 -11.38 2.48 -21.43
C LEU A 327 -12.76 1.90 -21.82
N PRO A 328 -13.42 2.45 -22.87
CA PRO A 328 -14.73 1.96 -23.33
C PRO A 328 -14.61 0.68 -24.18
N LEU A 329 -13.74 -0.27 -23.79
CA LEU A 329 -13.43 -1.48 -24.57
C LEU A 329 -14.68 -2.31 -24.90
N PRO A 330 -15.61 -2.57 -23.95
CA PRO A 330 -16.82 -3.34 -24.26
C PRO A 330 -17.76 -2.64 -25.26
N ILE A 331 -17.82 -1.31 -25.25
CA ILE A 331 -18.61 -0.52 -26.21
C ILE A 331 -17.98 -0.61 -27.60
N LEU A 332 -16.65 -0.45 -27.68
CA LEU A 332 -15.91 -0.57 -28.93
C LEU A 332 -15.99 -1.99 -29.52
N GLY A 333 -15.90 -3.02 -28.67
CA GLY A 333 -16.07 -4.41 -29.08
C GLY A 333 -17.45 -4.71 -29.65
N ALA A 334 -18.51 -4.18 -29.02
CA ALA A 334 -19.87 -4.30 -29.55
C ALA A 334 -20.05 -3.57 -30.90
N LEU A 335 -19.40 -2.41 -31.07
CA LEU A 335 -19.37 -1.72 -32.36
C LEU A 335 -18.71 -2.60 -33.44
N ALA A 336 -17.58 -3.23 -33.13
CA ALA A 336 -16.90 -4.14 -34.04
C ALA A 336 -17.79 -5.29 -34.48
N PHE A 337 -18.48 -5.91 -33.52
CA PHE A 337 -19.38 -7.03 -33.78
C PHE A 337 -20.55 -6.64 -34.69
N THR A 338 -21.11 -5.44 -34.49
CA THR A 338 -22.25 -4.96 -35.29
C THR A 338 -21.85 -4.46 -36.69
N HIS A 339 -20.61 -4.02 -36.87
CA HIS A 339 -20.10 -3.47 -38.14
C HIS A 339 -19.19 -4.42 -38.90
N TRP A 340 -19.08 -5.66 -38.42
CA TRP A 340 -18.23 -6.70 -39.01
C TRP A 340 -18.55 -6.92 -40.51
N PRO A 341 -17.53 -7.09 -41.39
CA PRO A 341 -17.75 -7.22 -42.83
C PRO A 341 -18.68 -8.39 -43.19
N SER A 342 -19.63 -8.15 -44.10
CA SER A 342 -20.60 -9.16 -44.55
C SER A 342 -19.98 -10.39 -45.22
N ARG A 343 -18.73 -10.28 -45.70
CA ARG A 343 -17.95 -11.39 -46.26
C ARG A 343 -17.51 -12.41 -45.22
N VAL A 344 -17.47 -12.01 -43.95
CA VAL A 344 -17.20 -12.94 -42.85
C VAL A 344 -18.53 -13.54 -42.42
N GLY A 345 -18.66 -14.86 -42.61
CA GLY A 345 -19.91 -15.57 -42.33
C GLY A 345 -20.39 -15.41 -40.89
N LEU A 346 -21.73 -15.39 -40.71
CA LEU A 346 -22.41 -15.23 -39.42
C LEU A 346 -21.89 -16.22 -38.36
N LYS A 347 -21.59 -17.46 -38.77
CA LYS A 347 -21.04 -18.52 -37.91
C LYS A 347 -19.69 -18.12 -37.29
N LEU A 348 -18.76 -17.60 -38.10
CA LEU A 348 -17.43 -17.20 -37.61
C LEU A 348 -17.54 -16.02 -36.64
N ARG A 349 -18.41 -15.05 -36.96
CA ARG A 349 -18.67 -13.90 -36.09
C ARG A 349 -19.22 -14.33 -34.73
N ASN A 350 -20.21 -15.22 -34.71
CA ASN A 350 -20.80 -15.71 -33.46
C ASN A 350 -19.80 -16.58 -32.67
N LEU A 351 -19.02 -17.44 -33.34
CA LEU A 351 -17.94 -18.20 -32.70
C LEU A 351 -16.89 -17.30 -32.05
N PHE A 352 -16.51 -16.20 -32.71
CA PHE A 352 -15.57 -15.23 -32.15
C PHE A 352 -16.11 -14.58 -30.88
N LEU A 353 -17.38 -14.14 -30.87
CA LEU A 353 -18.01 -13.58 -29.68
C LEU A 353 -18.10 -14.61 -28.54
N ILE A 354 -18.55 -15.85 -28.84
CA ILE A 354 -18.62 -16.93 -27.86
C ILE A 354 -17.23 -17.20 -27.29
N GLY A 355 -16.20 -17.25 -28.13
CA GLY A 355 -14.81 -17.43 -27.72
C GLY A 355 -14.35 -16.33 -26.76
N ILE A 356 -14.56 -15.05 -27.10
CA ILE A 356 -14.22 -13.92 -26.22
C ILE A 356 -14.95 -14.03 -24.88
N VAL A 357 -16.27 -14.20 -24.90
CA VAL A 357 -17.08 -14.26 -23.68
C VAL A 357 -16.65 -15.44 -22.81
N THR A 358 -16.34 -16.59 -23.41
CA THR A 358 -15.88 -17.80 -22.70
C THR A 358 -14.52 -17.55 -22.04
N VAL A 359 -13.54 -17.05 -22.79
CA VAL A 359 -12.20 -16.75 -22.26
C VAL A 359 -12.27 -15.69 -21.15
N SER A 360 -13.03 -14.62 -21.38
CA SER A 360 -13.28 -13.57 -20.38
C SER A 360 -13.94 -14.13 -19.13
N PHE A 361 -14.96 -14.98 -19.26
CA PHE A 361 -15.64 -15.62 -18.13
C PHE A 361 -14.70 -16.49 -17.30
N PHE A 362 -13.90 -17.35 -17.94
CA PHE A 362 -12.92 -18.20 -17.24
C PHE A 362 -11.83 -17.37 -16.55
N SER A 363 -11.28 -16.36 -17.24
CA SER A 363 -10.30 -15.44 -16.67
C SER A 363 -10.85 -14.70 -15.44
N CYS A 364 -12.06 -14.18 -15.56
CA CYS A 364 -12.79 -13.51 -14.48
C CYS A 364 -13.03 -14.43 -13.28
N THR A 365 -13.53 -15.64 -13.53
CA THR A 365 -13.80 -16.65 -12.50
C THR A 365 -12.51 -17.01 -11.75
N PHE A 366 -11.42 -17.24 -12.50
CA PHE A 366 -10.11 -17.50 -11.93
C PHE A 366 -9.62 -16.32 -11.08
N HIS A 367 -9.75 -15.09 -11.56
CA HIS A 367 -9.37 -13.90 -10.80
C HIS A 367 -10.11 -13.80 -9.46
N GLN A 368 -11.44 -13.98 -9.50
CA GLN A 368 -12.31 -13.89 -8.32
C GLN A 368 -12.00 -14.97 -7.27
N LEU A 369 -11.67 -16.19 -7.68
CA LEU A 369 -11.43 -17.30 -6.75
C LEU A 369 -10.03 -17.33 -6.14
N TYR A 370 -9.02 -16.82 -6.85
CA TYR A 370 -7.61 -16.97 -6.48
C TYR A 370 -6.90 -15.66 -6.10
N TYR A 371 -7.29 -14.52 -6.67
CA TYR A 371 -6.59 -13.25 -6.42
C TYR A 371 -7.38 -12.28 -5.53
N THR A 372 -8.70 -12.45 -5.44
CA THR A 372 -9.54 -11.60 -4.59
C THR A 372 -9.61 -12.20 -3.18
N ARG A 373 -9.04 -11.48 -2.20
CA ARG A 373 -9.00 -11.90 -0.79
C ARG A 373 -9.14 -10.73 0.17
N SER A 374 -9.48 -11.03 1.42
CA SER A 374 -9.37 -10.06 2.51
C SER A 374 -7.91 -9.73 2.82
N TRP A 375 -7.66 -8.52 3.33
CA TRP A 375 -6.33 -8.03 3.72
C TRP A 375 -5.95 -8.40 5.16
N ILE A 376 -6.93 -8.80 5.97
CA ILE A 376 -6.73 -9.34 7.31
C ILE A 376 -7.31 -10.75 7.37
N ASP A 377 -6.85 -11.55 8.31
CA ASP A 377 -7.44 -12.85 8.61
C ASP A 377 -8.56 -12.74 9.67
N LYS A 378 -9.18 -13.87 9.97
CA LYS A 378 -10.29 -13.95 10.94
C LYS A 378 -9.81 -13.70 12.37
N GLU A 379 -8.57 -14.05 12.69
CA GLU A 379 -7.99 -13.89 14.02
C GLU A 379 -7.79 -12.40 14.32
N LEU A 380 -7.12 -11.68 13.42
CA LEU A 380 -6.94 -10.24 13.56
C LEU A 380 -8.27 -9.48 13.57
N LYS A 381 -9.25 -9.87 12.73
CA LYS A 381 -10.59 -9.27 12.81
C LYS A 381 -11.20 -9.44 14.21
N SER A 382 -11.11 -10.64 14.78
CA SER A 382 -11.65 -10.93 16.12
C SER A 382 -10.95 -10.10 17.20
N GLU A 383 -9.64 -9.90 17.10
CA GLU A 383 -8.89 -9.05 18.04
C GLU A 383 -9.34 -7.58 17.93
N LEU A 384 -9.53 -7.06 16.72
CA LEU A 384 -10.03 -5.69 16.51
C LEU A 384 -11.45 -5.49 17.10
N GLU A 385 -12.35 -6.44 16.88
CA GLU A 385 -13.71 -6.41 17.46
C GLU A 385 -13.68 -6.50 18.99
N TRP A 386 -12.80 -7.36 19.54
CA TRP A 386 -12.61 -7.49 20.98
C TRP A 386 -12.06 -6.20 21.60
N VAL A 387 -11.07 -5.56 20.97
CA VAL A 387 -10.54 -4.26 21.40
C VAL A 387 -11.64 -3.22 21.48
N LYS A 388 -12.44 -3.10 20.41
CA LYS A 388 -13.55 -2.13 20.37
C LYS A 388 -14.55 -2.37 21.50
N LYS A 389 -14.92 -3.63 21.72
CA LYS A 389 -15.87 -4.03 22.76
C LYS A 389 -15.34 -3.82 24.17
N SER A 390 -14.06 -4.08 24.41
CA SER A 390 -13.46 -4.12 25.75
C SER A 390 -12.96 -2.76 26.23
N PHE A 391 -12.46 -1.92 25.31
CA PHE A 391 -11.88 -0.63 25.66
C PHE A 391 -12.77 0.57 25.32
N GLY A 392 -13.79 0.41 24.48
CA GLY A 392 -14.82 1.42 24.20
C GLY A 392 -14.41 2.45 23.14
N ASP A 393 -14.71 3.71 23.42
CA ASP A 393 -14.33 4.87 22.59
C ASP A 393 -13.09 5.57 23.18
N LYS A 394 -12.44 6.47 22.42
CA LYS A 394 -11.15 7.12 22.77
C LYS A 394 -9.94 6.19 22.72
N LEU A 395 -9.78 5.52 21.58
CA LEU A 395 -8.63 4.66 21.31
C LEU A 395 -7.74 5.32 20.26
N ILE A 396 -6.43 5.16 20.43
CA ILE A 396 -5.44 5.45 19.39
C ILE A 396 -4.76 4.13 19.05
N ILE A 397 -4.84 3.75 17.77
CA ILE A 397 -4.23 2.51 17.28
C ILE A 397 -3.06 2.88 16.37
N PRO A 398 -1.81 2.67 16.82
CA PRO A 398 -0.64 2.76 15.97
C PRO A 398 -0.65 1.67 14.89
N VAL A 399 -0.25 2.01 13.67
CA VAL A 399 -0.08 1.08 12.54
C VAL A 399 1.38 1.14 12.08
N TYR A 400 2.11 0.04 12.30
CA TYR A 400 3.54 -0.06 11.98
C TYR A 400 3.94 -1.53 11.79
N PRO A 401 4.63 -1.94 10.71
CA PRO A 401 5.08 -1.13 9.58
C PRO A 401 3.90 -0.49 8.85
N LEU A 402 4.20 0.59 8.13
CA LEU A 402 3.17 1.37 7.45
C LEU A 402 2.43 0.47 6.45
N ASN A 403 1.12 0.34 6.63
CA ASN A 403 0.23 -0.42 5.75
C ASN A 403 -1.16 0.20 5.75
N SER A 404 -1.50 0.90 4.67
CA SER A 404 -2.79 1.60 4.60
C SER A 404 -4.00 0.67 4.53
N ALA A 405 -3.85 -0.55 4.01
CA ALA A 405 -4.94 -1.52 4.01
C ALA A 405 -5.30 -1.95 5.44
N THR A 406 -4.29 -2.27 6.26
CA THR A 406 -4.50 -2.61 7.68
C THR A 406 -5.08 -1.42 8.45
N GLY A 407 -4.56 -0.22 8.25
CA GLY A 407 -5.10 0.95 8.94
C GLY A 407 -6.54 1.30 8.55
N TYR A 408 -6.98 1.03 7.31
CA TYR A 408 -8.40 1.14 6.95
C TYR A 408 -9.28 0.11 7.67
N TRP A 409 -8.78 -1.11 7.91
CA TRP A 409 -9.50 -2.09 8.73
C TRP A 409 -9.66 -1.65 10.17
N VAL A 410 -8.59 -1.10 10.75
CA VAL A 410 -8.62 -0.51 12.10
C VAL A 410 -9.64 0.62 12.17
N LEU A 411 -9.61 1.56 11.22
CA LEU A 411 -10.60 2.65 11.14
C LEU A 411 -12.04 2.13 10.96
N GLY A 412 -12.22 1.10 10.13
CA GLY A 412 -13.53 0.51 9.86
C GLY A 412 -14.15 -0.19 11.07
N ILE A 413 -13.35 -0.90 11.87
CA ILE A 413 -13.85 -1.71 13.00
C ILE A 413 -13.82 -0.94 14.33
N ILE A 414 -12.68 -0.33 14.67
CA ILE A 414 -12.49 0.33 15.97
C ILE A 414 -13.00 1.78 15.93
N GLY A 415 -12.71 2.48 14.83
CA GLY A 415 -13.01 3.90 14.69
C GLY A 415 -12.13 4.81 15.55
N ASP A 416 -12.39 6.13 15.44
CA ASP A 416 -11.73 7.24 16.17
C ASP A 416 -10.38 7.69 15.60
N TYR A 417 -9.28 7.09 16.02
CA TYR A 417 -7.94 7.58 15.68
C TYR A 417 -6.97 6.46 15.35
N VAL A 418 -6.40 6.55 14.15
CA VAL A 418 -5.26 5.74 13.72
C VAL A 418 -4.05 6.64 13.62
N TYR A 419 -2.92 6.16 14.13
CA TYR A 419 -1.64 6.82 14.00
C TYR A 419 -0.73 5.93 13.16
N TYR A 420 -0.17 6.46 12.07
CA TYR A 420 0.71 5.71 11.20
C TYR A 420 2.17 6.01 11.54
N GLY A 421 2.80 5.11 12.29
CA GLY A 421 4.16 5.29 12.80
C GLY A 421 4.39 4.50 14.07
N GLU A 422 5.60 4.65 14.61
CA GLU A 422 6.02 4.02 15.87
C GLU A 422 5.41 4.72 17.08
N VAL A 423 5.06 3.96 18.12
CA VAL A 423 4.33 4.50 19.28
C VAL A 423 5.10 5.59 20.03
N LEU A 424 6.44 5.56 20.01
CA LEU A 424 7.28 6.51 20.74
C LEU A 424 7.19 7.95 20.22
N PRO A 425 7.34 8.24 18.91
CA PRO A 425 7.06 9.56 18.36
C PRO A 425 5.68 10.11 18.72
N LEU A 426 4.64 9.26 18.73
CA LEU A 426 3.30 9.65 19.19
C LEU A 426 3.30 10.08 20.66
N LEU A 427 3.89 9.26 21.55
CA LEU A 427 4.00 9.59 22.98
C LEU A 427 4.79 10.88 23.22
N ALA A 428 5.86 11.09 22.44
CA ALA A 428 6.69 12.29 22.50
C ALA A 428 6.08 13.51 21.79
N ARG A 429 4.87 13.37 21.21
CA ARG A 429 4.18 14.41 20.42
C ARG A 429 5.05 14.98 19.30
N LYS A 430 5.90 14.15 18.69
CA LYS A 430 6.80 14.51 17.59
C LYS A 430 6.38 13.78 16.34
N PHE A 431 6.01 14.54 15.30
CA PHE A 431 5.69 13.97 14.01
C PHE A 431 6.95 13.39 13.37
N GLU A 432 6.90 12.12 12.97
CA GLU A 432 7.94 11.48 12.19
C GLU A 432 7.47 11.32 10.75
N ASN A 433 8.27 11.82 9.81
CA ASN A 433 7.95 11.71 8.40
C ASN A 433 8.61 10.46 7.82
N TYR A 434 7.82 9.64 7.12
CA TYR A 434 8.31 8.45 6.42
C TYR A 434 8.25 8.66 4.90
N PRO A 435 9.14 9.49 4.33
CA PRO A 435 9.05 9.95 2.93
C PRO A 435 9.19 8.81 1.89
N LYS A 436 9.68 7.64 2.30
CA LYS A 436 9.85 6.46 1.45
C LYS A 436 8.55 5.63 1.27
N TYR A 437 7.44 5.98 1.92
CA TYR A 437 6.19 5.24 1.77
C TYR A 437 5.25 5.87 0.72
N PRO A 438 4.98 5.19 -0.40
CA PRO A 438 4.30 5.78 -1.55
C PRO A 438 2.82 6.15 -1.35
N ASN A 439 2.11 5.29 -0.61
CA ASN A 439 0.66 5.14 -0.72
C ASN A 439 -0.10 5.64 0.52
N LEU A 440 0.60 6.33 1.40
CA LEU A 440 0.09 6.78 2.68
C LEU A 440 0.79 8.09 3.02
N ASP A 441 0.01 9.08 3.43
CA ASP A 441 0.54 10.30 4.01
C ASP A 441 0.22 10.32 5.51
N PRO A 442 1.15 9.92 6.38
CA PRO A 442 0.94 9.92 7.83
C PRO A 442 0.56 11.30 8.37
N GLN A 443 0.96 12.37 7.68
CA GLN A 443 0.69 13.76 8.08
C GLN A 443 -0.81 14.04 8.18
N ILE A 444 -1.63 13.53 7.25
CA ILE A 444 -3.09 13.74 7.28
C ILE A 444 -3.70 13.17 8.57
N TYR A 445 -3.19 12.04 9.05
CA TYR A 445 -3.66 11.40 10.28
C TYR A 445 -3.12 12.12 11.52
N TRP A 446 -1.90 12.65 11.44
CA TRP A 446 -1.31 13.48 12.48
C TRP A 446 -2.07 14.80 12.67
N GLU A 447 -2.32 15.53 11.59
CA GLU A 447 -3.08 16.79 11.60
C GLU A 447 -4.50 16.58 12.15
N LYS A 448 -5.11 15.42 11.90
CA LYS A 448 -6.39 15.06 12.53
C LYS A 448 -6.26 14.92 14.06
N LEU A 449 -5.20 14.28 14.56
CA LEU A 449 -4.95 14.17 16.00
C LEU A 449 -4.73 15.55 16.65
N GLU A 450 -3.97 16.43 15.99
CA GLU A 450 -3.74 17.81 16.45
C GLU A 450 -5.03 18.63 16.47
N ARG A 451 -5.73 18.67 15.33
CA ARG A 451 -6.95 19.46 15.17
C ARG A 451 -8.06 19.06 16.13
N ASP A 452 -8.15 17.76 16.43
CA ASP A 452 -9.15 17.24 17.36
C ASP A 452 -8.69 17.34 18.84
N GLY A 453 -7.50 17.91 19.12
CA GLY A 453 -6.96 18.11 20.46
C GLY A 453 -6.51 16.82 21.16
N VAL A 454 -6.29 15.74 20.40
CA VAL A 454 -5.91 14.41 20.93
C VAL A 454 -4.49 14.43 21.46
N LEU A 455 -3.55 15.08 20.76
CA LEU A 455 -2.15 15.13 21.17
C LEU A 455 -1.95 15.89 22.50
N ASP A 456 -2.73 16.96 22.69
CA ASP A 456 -2.70 17.74 23.93
C ASP A 456 -3.31 16.98 25.12
N ASN A 457 -4.19 16.02 24.84
CA ASN A 457 -4.93 15.26 25.86
C ASN A 457 -4.68 13.75 25.78
N LEU A 458 -3.47 13.32 25.40
CA LEU A 458 -3.13 11.88 25.22
C LEU A 458 -3.51 11.01 26.42
N THR A 459 -3.45 11.55 27.64
CA THR A 459 -3.81 10.82 28.88
C THR A 459 -5.29 10.41 28.97
N GLU A 460 -6.17 11.03 28.18
CA GLU A 460 -7.58 10.64 28.07
C GLU A 460 -7.81 9.46 27.11
N TYR A 461 -6.80 9.09 26.33
CA TYR A 461 -6.90 8.07 25.29
C TYR A 461 -6.11 6.82 25.69
N LYS A 462 -6.63 5.65 25.33
CA LYS A 462 -5.87 4.40 25.44
C LYS A 462 -5.13 4.15 24.14
N ILE A 463 -3.81 3.97 24.24
CA ILE A 463 -2.97 3.63 23.10
C ILE A 463 -2.79 2.11 23.10
N ILE A 464 -3.26 1.45 22.04
CA ILE A 464 -3.35 -0.01 21.96
C ILE A 464 -2.57 -0.49 20.73
N LEU A 465 -1.60 -1.37 20.98
CA LEU A 465 -0.79 -2.03 19.97
C LEU A 465 -1.35 -3.45 19.77
N ILE A 466 -1.62 -3.81 18.53
CA ILE A 466 -2.27 -5.09 18.18
C ILE A 466 -1.33 -5.81 17.23
N ASP A 467 -0.98 -7.06 17.53
CA ASP A 467 -0.14 -7.86 16.64
C ASP A 467 -0.81 -8.02 15.26
N GLY A 468 -0.03 -8.00 14.19
CA GLY A 468 -0.52 -7.91 12.81
C GLY A 468 -0.98 -6.50 12.36
N VAL A 469 -1.14 -5.54 13.29
CA VAL A 469 -1.31 -4.10 13.01
C VAL A 469 -0.06 -3.30 13.35
N TYR A 470 0.56 -3.66 14.48
CA TYR A 470 1.76 -3.04 15.02
C TYR A 470 2.78 -4.12 15.38
N GLU A 471 3.99 -4.02 14.81
CA GLU A 471 5.13 -4.85 15.15
C GLU A 471 5.86 -4.25 16.36
N ILE A 472 6.02 -5.04 17.42
CA ILE A 472 6.48 -4.55 18.73
C ILE A 472 7.99 -4.65 18.82
N SER A 473 8.66 -3.50 18.90
CA SER A 473 10.11 -3.44 19.09
C SER A 473 10.52 -3.82 20.51
N PRO A 474 11.80 -4.15 20.75
CA PRO A 474 12.31 -4.35 22.10
C PRO A 474 12.09 -3.15 23.03
N ILE A 475 12.12 -1.93 22.50
CA ILE A 475 11.87 -0.70 23.28
C ILE A 475 10.39 -0.61 23.65
N ASP A 476 9.49 -0.91 22.71
CA ASP A 476 8.04 -0.85 22.93
C ASP A 476 7.59 -1.75 24.09
N ARG A 477 8.22 -2.92 24.26
CA ARG A 477 7.91 -3.87 25.35
C ARG A 477 8.05 -3.25 26.75
N GLN A 478 8.93 -2.27 26.92
CA GLN A 478 9.13 -1.58 28.21
C GLN A 478 7.95 -0.66 28.53
N LEU A 479 7.27 -0.16 27.49
CA LEU A 479 6.22 0.87 27.57
C LEU A 479 4.82 0.27 27.71
N VAL A 480 4.66 -1.03 27.45
CA VAL A 480 3.36 -1.69 27.31
C VAL A 480 3.15 -2.83 28.29
N GLU A 481 1.89 -3.18 28.50
CA GLU A 481 1.45 -4.38 29.21
C GLU A 481 0.69 -5.29 28.25
N LYS A 482 1.03 -6.59 28.24
CA LYS A 482 0.33 -7.57 27.42
C LYS A 482 -1.00 -7.96 28.06
N VAL A 483 -2.07 -7.96 27.26
CA VAL A 483 -3.37 -8.48 27.67
C VAL A 483 -3.33 -10.00 27.69
N ALA A 484 -3.69 -10.60 28.83
CA ALA A 484 -3.65 -12.04 29.01
C ALA A 484 -4.55 -12.77 27.98
N GLY A 485 -3.99 -13.76 27.29
CA GLY A 485 -4.72 -14.57 26.29
C GLY A 485 -4.92 -13.90 24.93
N HIS A 486 -4.41 -12.68 24.73
CA HIS A 486 -4.56 -11.92 23.50
C HIS A 486 -3.21 -11.44 22.96
N ASN A 487 -3.14 -11.21 21.65
CA ASN A 487 -1.98 -10.56 21.03
C ASN A 487 -2.14 -9.03 21.00
N ILE A 488 -2.55 -8.49 22.15
CA ILE A 488 -2.85 -7.07 22.35
C ILE A 488 -1.99 -6.54 23.49
N TYR A 489 -1.50 -5.32 23.32
CA TYR A 489 -0.63 -4.64 24.26
C TYR A 489 -1.13 -3.22 24.48
N VAL A 490 -1.16 -2.78 25.74
CA VAL A 490 -1.68 -1.48 26.14
C VAL A 490 -0.53 -0.65 26.69
N VAL A 491 -0.36 0.59 26.21
CA VAL A 491 0.64 1.49 26.79
C VAL A 491 0.28 1.81 28.24
N LYS A 492 1.27 1.64 29.14
CA LYS A 492 1.10 1.88 30.58
C LYS A 492 0.74 3.34 30.84
N THR A 493 -0.30 3.59 31.62
CA THR A 493 -0.79 4.96 31.89
C THR A 493 0.26 5.85 32.58
N GLU A 494 1.11 5.26 33.41
CA GLU A 494 2.23 5.94 34.06
C GLU A 494 3.28 6.44 33.07
N VAL A 495 3.51 5.73 31.97
CA VAL A 495 4.43 6.16 30.91
C VAL A 495 3.89 7.40 30.22
N VAL A 496 2.59 7.42 29.88
CA VAL A 496 1.94 8.54 29.18
C VAL A 496 1.98 9.85 29.99
N ARG A 497 2.10 9.76 31.33
CA ARG A 497 2.13 10.93 32.24
C ARG A 497 3.52 11.48 32.51
N ASP A 498 4.58 10.73 32.21
CA ASP A 498 5.95 11.09 32.54
C ASP A 498 6.69 11.60 31.30
N GLU A 499 6.56 12.90 31.04
CA GLU A 499 7.15 13.55 29.86
C GLU A 499 8.67 13.42 29.82
N LEU A 500 9.35 13.47 30.98
CA LEU A 500 10.81 13.31 31.06
C LEU A 500 11.24 11.90 30.64
N LYS A 501 10.52 10.88 31.11
CA LYS A 501 10.78 9.49 30.74
C LYS A 501 10.50 9.24 29.26
N ILE A 502 9.44 9.83 28.71
CA ILE A 502 9.13 9.78 27.27
C ILE A 502 10.23 10.43 26.45
N ASP A 503 10.67 11.64 26.79
CA ASP A 503 11.72 12.35 26.04
C ASP A 503 13.04 11.58 26.04
N TYR A 504 13.37 10.96 27.17
CA TYR A 504 14.53 10.08 27.29
C TYR A 504 14.41 8.83 26.39
N TYR A 505 13.28 8.10 26.44
CA TYR A 505 13.08 6.95 25.55
C TYR A 505 13.02 7.34 24.07
N TYR A 506 12.45 8.50 23.75
CA TYR A 506 12.46 9.04 22.40
C TYR A 506 13.89 9.35 21.93
N GLY A 507 14.74 9.90 22.81
CA GLY A 507 16.16 10.11 22.54
C GLY A 507 16.90 8.80 22.25
N LEU A 508 16.68 7.76 23.07
CA LEU A 508 17.24 6.42 22.87
C LEU A 508 16.77 5.79 21.56
N TRP A 509 15.47 5.86 21.28
CA TRP A 509 14.88 5.38 20.03
C TRP A 509 15.47 6.09 18.82
N ARG A 510 15.60 7.42 18.87
CA ARG A 510 16.20 8.19 17.78
C ARG A 510 17.65 7.80 17.55
N LYS A 511 18.44 7.68 18.61
CA LYS A 511 19.82 7.18 18.51
C LYS A 511 19.86 5.78 17.87
N PHE A 512 19.01 4.86 18.30
CA PHE A 512 18.91 3.53 17.71
C PHE A 512 18.48 3.53 16.23
N LYS A 513 17.63 4.50 15.83
CA LYS A 513 17.17 4.66 14.44
C LYS A 513 18.16 5.37 13.54
N ASP A 514 19.04 6.21 14.09
CA ASP A 514 20.05 6.92 13.31
C ASP A 514 21.34 6.09 13.14
N VAL A 515 21.54 5.05 13.97
CA VAL A 515 22.70 4.15 13.88
C VAL A 515 22.73 3.41 12.55
N LYS A 516 23.84 3.54 11.82
CA LYS A 516 24.15 2.81 10.60
C LYS A 516 25.20 1.73 10.86
N ILE A 517 24.89 0.51 10.46
CA ILE A 517 25.77 -0.66 10.66
C ILE A 517 26.29 -1.16 9.32
N ALA A 518 27.62 -1.18 9.19
CA ALA A 518 28.32 -1.85 8.10
C ALA A 518 28.65 -3.29 8.47
N ILE A 519 28.37 -4.22 7.57
CA ILE A 519 28.71 -5.63 7.70
C ILE A 519 29.66 -6.00 6.57
N VAL A 520 30.81 -6.57 6.91
CA VAL A 520 31.83 -7.02 5.97
C VAL A 520 32.25 -8.44 6.31
N GLY A 521 32.41 -9.30 5.31
CA GLY A 521 33.00 -10.62 5.48
C GLY A 521 32.18 -11.75 4.88
N SER A 522 32.68 -12.98 5.03
CA SER A 522 32.12 -14.16 4.37
C SER A 522 30.73 -14.55 4.91
N GLU A 523 30.43 -14.22 6.17
CA GLU A 523 29.16 -14.51 6.84
C GLU A 523 28.23 -13.28 6.93
N GLY A 524 28.52 -12.21 6.17
CA GLY A 524 27.80 -10.95 6.30
C GLY A 524 26.29 -11.01 6.01
N VAL A 525 25.85 -11.94 5.14
CA VAL A 525 24.41 -12.16 4.88
C VAL A 525 23.71 -12.73 6.11
N ALA A 526 24.33 -13.68 6.81
CA ALA A 526 23.75 -14.28 8.01
C ALA A 526 23.66 -13.27 9.16
N VAL A 527 24.69 -12.42 9.32
CA VAL A 527 24.62 -11.28 10.25
C VAL A 527 23.48 -10.34 9.87
N PHE A 528 23.35 -10.01 8.58
CA PHE A 528 22.30 -9.12 8.10
C PHE A 528 20.90 -9.65 8.48
N GLU A 529 20.65 -10.95 8.31
CA GLU A 529 19.38 -11.59 8.69
C GLU A 529 19.13 -11.52 10.21
N ILE A 530 20.15 -11.80 11.04
CA ILE A 530 20.05 -11.69 12.50
C ILE A 530 19.68 -10.27 12.93
N LEU A 531 20.31 -9.27 12.30
CA LEU A 531 20.12 -7.86 12.63
C LEU A 531 18.82 -7.28 12.06
N SER A 532 18.35 -7.78 10.93
CA SER A 532 17.03 -7.39 10.39
C SER A 532 15.88 -7.71 11.35
N ASN A 533 16.06 -8.64 12.28
CA ASN A 533 15.09 -8.96 13.33
C ASN A 533 15.17 -8.04 14.55
N ILE A 534 16.13 -7.11 14.61
CA ILE A 534 16.27 -6.13 15.71
C ILE A 534 15.58 -4.82 15.33
N TRP A 535 15.74 -4.39 14.07
CA TRP A 535 15.07 -3.21 13.58
C TRP A 535 13.77 -3.56 12.87
N ILE A 536 12.74 -2.81 13.20
CA ILE A 536 11.49 -2.86 12.46
C ILE A 536 11.57 -1.85 11.33
N SER A 537 11.63 -2.36 10.10
CA SER A 537 11.60 -1.53 8.89
C SER A 537 10.23 -0.83 8.79
N PRO A 538 10.20 0.49 8.52
CA PRO A 538 8.93 1.22 8.37
C PRO A 538 8.11 0.77 7.16
N VAL A 539 8.76 0.07 6.22
CA VAL A 539 8.17 -0.53 5.03
C VAL A 539 8.35 -2.05 5.13
N PRO A 540 7.36 -2.87 4.71
CA PRO A 540 7.56 -4.31 4.66
C PRO A 540 8.88 -4.68 3.96
N THR A 541 9.68 -5.57 4.55
CA THR A 541 11.07 -5.86 4.15
C THR A 541 11.23 -6.35 2.69
N TRP A 542 10.17 -6.89 2.10
CA TRP A 542 10.14 -7.28 0.68
C TRP A 542 10.03 -6.10 -0.30
N LEU A 543 9.69 -4.89 0.18
CA LEU A 543 9.57 -3.67 -0.63
C LEU A 543 10.82 -2.79 -0.60
N SER A 544 11.63 -2.86 0.47
CA SER A 544 12.80 -2.01 0.61
C SER A 544 13.85 -2.66 1.50
N PRO A 545 15.16 -2.55 1.15
CA PRO A 545 16.22 -2.95 2.06
C PRO A 545 16.18 -2.09 3.33
N HIS A 546 16.68 -2.67 4.42
CA HIS A 546 16.71 -2.02 5.71
C HIS A 546 17.49 -0.69 5.63
N PRO A 547 16.94 0.45 6.10
CA PRO A 547 17.52 1.77 5.82
C PRO A 547 18.91 2.00 6.42
N ASN A 548 19.25 1.25 7.47
CA ASN A 548 20.46 1.48 8.26
C ASN A 548 21.38 0.26 8.41
N LEU A 549 21.10 -0.82 7.67
CA LEU A 549 21.89 -2.04 7.71
C LEU A 549 22.48 -2.30 6.33
N PHE A 550 23.81 -2.42 6.24
CA PHE A 550 24.49 -2.46 4.95
C PHE A 550 25.51 -3.59 4.90
N TYR A 551 25.24 -4.59 4.07
CA TYR A 551 26.25 -5.57 3.70
C TYR A 551 27.12 -5.03 2.57
N LEU A 552 28.38 -4.74 2.88
CA LEU A 552 29.33 -4.11 1.95
C LEU A 552 30.16 -5.13 1.16
N GLY A 553 29.85 -6.42 1.31
CA GLY A 553 30.53 -7.52 0.63
C GLY A 553 31.55 -8.23 1.52
N LYS A 554 32.37 -9.08 0.90
CA LYS A 554 33.39 -9.88 1.60
C LYS A 554 34.64 -9.09 1.98
N LEU A 555 34.80 -7.92 1.39
CA LEU A 555 36.04 -7.14 1.39
C LEU A 555 35.81 -5.82 2.11
N LEU A 556 36.83 -5.35 2.84
CA LEU A 556 36.77 -4.05 3.50
C LEU A 556 36.78 -2.94 2.44
N PRO A 557 35.82 -1.99 2.47
CA PRO A 557 35.77 -0.87 1.53
C PRO A 557 36.71 0.26 1.95
N SER A 558 36.80 1.33 1.16
CA SER A 558 37.71 2.45 1.46
C SER A 558 37.30 3.20 2.72
N LYS A 559 38.24 3.96 3.31
CA LYS A 559 37.99 4.77 4.50
C LYS A 559 36.85 5.78 4.32
N GLU A 560 36.72 6.37 3.13
CA GLU A 560 35.65 7.33 2.80
C GLU A 560 34.29 6.65 2.71
N ALA A 561 34.25 5.39 2.28
CA ALA A 561 33.02 4.62 2.27
C ALA A 561 32.58 4.24 3.69
N LEU A 562 33.52 4.06 4.63
CA LEU A 562 33.22 3.62 6.00
C LEU A 562 32.83 4.76 6.96
N SER A 563 33.20 6.01 6.66
CA SER A 563 32.98 7.16 7.55
C SER A 563 31.51 7.45 7.87
N ASP A 564 30.60 6.90 7.08
CA ASP A 564 29.16 7.09 7.24
C ASP A 564 28.51 6.08 8.21
N TYR A 565 29.26 5.12 8.78
CA TYR A 565 28.73 4.06 9.65
C TYR A 565 29.19 4.19 11.09
N ASP A 566 28.32 3.91 12.05
CA ASP A 566 28.59 3.99 13.49
C ASP A 566 29.19 2.71 14.07
N LEU A 567 28.94 1.57 13.41
CA LEU A 567 29.43 0.26 13.80
C LEU A 567 29.86 -0.55 12.56
N LEU A 568 31.05 -1.14 12.65
CA LEU A 568 31.57 -2.11 11.70
C LEU A 568 31.57 -3.53 12.29
N ILE A 569 30.86 -4.45 11.64
CA ILE A 569 30.87 -5.87 11.98
C ILE A 569 31.71 -6.64 10.96
N LEU A 570 32.81 -7.21 11.43
CA LEU A 570 33.70 -8.09 10.70
C LEU A 570 33.22 -9.54 10.87
N ALA A 571 32.36 -9.95 9.94
CA ALA A 571 31.61 -11.22 9.89
C ALA A 571 32.45 -12.35 9.27
N ASN A 572 33.28 -13.03 10.05
CA ASN A 572 34.25 -14.01 9.57
C ASN A 572 35.04 -13.50 8.34
N TRP A 573 35.51 -12.27 8.48
CA TRP A 573 36.33 -11.51 7.54
C TRP A 573 37.80 -11.93 7.63
N THR A 574 38.50 -11.85 6.49
CA THR A 574 39.93 -12.16 6.34
C THR A 574 40.68 -10.91 5.91
N MET A 575 41.79 -10.63 6.59
CA MET A 575 42.58 -9.43 6.39
C MET A 575 43.35 -9.43 5.07
N ARG A 576 43.50 -8.23 4.46
CA ARG A 576 44.35 -7.98 3.29
C ARG A 576 45.29 -6.80 3.54
N GLU A 577 46.17 -6.57 2.56
CA GLU A 577 47.10 -5.45 2.56
C GLU A 577 46.35 -4.11 2.69
N PHE A 578 46.82 -3.23 3.58
CA PHE A 578 46.27 -1.90 3.90
C PHE A 578 44.96 -1.85 4.70
N ASP A 579 44.34 -3.00 5.01
CA ASP A 579 43.12 -3.02 5.84
C ASP A 579 43.40 -2.53 7.29
N ASP A 580 44.64 -2.68 7.78
CA ASP A 580 45.13 -2.20 9.08
C ASP A 580 44.91 -0.69 9.26
N LYS A 581 45.31 0.10 8.25
CA LYS A 581 45.19 1.56 8.27
C LYS A 581 43.73 2.00 8.22
N ILE A 582 42.88 1.25 7.52
CA ILE A 582 41.45 1.55 7.41
C ILE A 582 40.77 1.30 8.76
N LEU A 583 41.05 0.17 9.41
CA LEU A 583 40.48 -0.19 10.71
C LEU A 583 40.95 0.73 11.84
N LEU A 584 42.26 1.07 11.89
CA LEU A 584 42.77 2.05 12.84
C LEU A 584 42.12 3.42 12.65
N ASN A 585 42.04 3.88 11.41
CA ASN A 585 41.38 5.15 11.12
C ASN A 585 39.92 5.12 11.59
N TYR A 586 39.18 4.05 11.32
CA TYR A 586 37.79 3.90 11.75
C TYR A 586 37.66 3.91 13.28
N PHE A 587 38.52 3.16 13.99
CA PHE A 587 38.57 3.14 15.45
C PHE A 587 38.92 4.50 16.07
N HIS A 588 39.92 5.21 15.55
CA HIS A 588 40.31 6.53 16.04
C HIS A 588 39.23 7.60 15.86
N HIS A 589 38.35 7.45 14.86
CA HIS A 589 37.17 8.29 14.68
C HIS A 589 36.01 7.94 15.65
N GLN A 590 36.30 7.13 16.68
CA GLN A 590 35.39 6.79 17.77
C GLN A 590 34.22 5.87 17.36
N HIS A 591 34.42 5.01 16.35
CA HIS A 591 33.40 4.06 15.91
C HIS A 591 33.61 2.66 16.49
N GLY A 592 32.51 1.95 16.74
CA GLY A 592 32.54 0.61 17.31
C GLY A 592 32.94 -0.46 16.28
N ILE A 593 33.67 -1.49 16.72
CA ILE A 593 34.06 -2.62 15.87
C ILE A 593 33.74 -3.93 16.58
N ILE A 594 33.04 -4.84 15.87
CA ILE A 594 32.79 -6.21 16.34
C ILE A 594 33.45 -7.20 15.40
N PHE A 595 34.31 -8.04 15.95
CA PHE A 595 34.93 -9.17 15.28
C PHE A 595 34.14 -10.44 15.58
N THR A 596 33.96 -11.31 14.58
CA THR A 596 33.33 -12.62 14.78
C THR A 596 34.21 -13.73 14.21
N GLY A 597 34.10 -14.94 14.77
CA GLY A 597 34.83 -16.12 14.30
C GLY A 597 36.33 -15.87 14.14
N TYR A 598 36.84 -16.10 12.92
CA TYR A 598 38.28 -16.00 12.60
C TYR A 598 38.80 -14.59 12.36
N SER A 599 37.97 -13.54 12.43
CA SER A 599 38.39 -12.18 12.07
C SER A 599 39.49 -11.63 12.97
N ALA A 600 39.38 -11.81 14.29
CA ALA A 600 40.42 -11.37 15.22
C ALA A 600 41.74 -12.13 14.99
N PHE A 601 41.67 -13.45 14.75
CA PHE A 601 42.85 -14.26 14.46
C PHE A 601 43.54 -13.86 13.15
N SER A 602 42.75 -13.63 12.09
CA SER A 602 43.28 -13.17 10.80
C SER A 602 44.03 -11.84 10.93
N MET A 603 43.60 -10.97 11.84
CA MET A 603 44.26 -9.71 12.11
C MET A 603 45.52 -9.89 12.94
N TYR A 604 45.45 -10.71 14.00
CA TYR A 604 46.60 -11.02 14.85
C TYR A 604 47.80 -11.57 14.07
N GLN A 605 47.56 -12.50 13.14
CA GLN A 605 48.62 -13.13 12.35
C GLN A 605 49.42 -12.15 11.49
N ASN A 606 48.81 -11.03 11.08
CA ASN A 606 49.40 -10.10 10.14
C ASN A 606 49.81 -8.78 10.82
N TYR A 607 49.08 -8.33 11.85
CA TYR A 607 49.24 -7.03 12.51
C TYR A 607 48.76 -7.08 13.98
N SER A 608 49.51 -7.79 14.84
CA SER A 608 49.20 -7.96 16.27
C SER A 608 49.05 -6.65 17.02
N ASP A 609 49.92 -5.68 16.76
CA ASP A 609 49.95 -4.38 17.45
C ASP A 609 48.65 -3.59 17.22
N VAL A 610 48.08 -3.73 16.01
CA VAL A 610 46.84 -3.07 15.62
C VAL A 610 45.64 -3.73 16.30
N LEU A 611 45.65 -5.06 16.42
CA LEU A 611 44.61 -5.78 17.17
C LEU A 611 44.68 -5.45 18.66
N GLU A 612 45.90 -5.34 19.20
CA GLU A 612 46.12 -4.90 20.57
C GLU A 612 45.59 -3.49 20.79
N GLU A 613 45.79 -2.57 19.84
CA GLU A 613 45.27 -1.22 19.93
C GLU A 613 43.73 -1.14 19.85
N ILE A 614 43.08 -1.98 19.04
CA ILE A 614 41.62 -1.93 18.86
C ILE A 614 40.87 -2.71 19.94
N LEU A 615 41.30 -3.94 20.25
CA LEU A 615 40.58 -4.85 21.16
C LEU A 615 41.27 -5.00 22.52
N GLY A 616 42.52 -4.57 22.64
CA GLY A 616 43.29 -4.71 23.88
C GLY A 616 43.57 -6.18 24.06
N VAL A 617 44.41 -6.75 23.22
CA VAL A 617 44.61 -8.18 23.09
C VAL A 617 46.09 -8.42 22.91
N ILE A 618 46.69 -9.22 23.80
CA ILE A 618 48.13 -9.46 23.78
C ILE A 618 48.46 -10.78 23.08
N ASP A 619 47.55 -11.77 23.10
CA ASP A 619 47.75 -13.05 22.41
C ASP A 619 46.45 -13.59 21.84
N VAL A 620 46.53 -14.29 20.71
CA VAL A 620 45.39 -14.92 20.03
C VAL A 620 45.73 -16.33 19.57
N HIS A 621 44.94 -17.31 20.01
CA HIS A 621 45.12 -18.71 19.62
C HIS A 621 44.04 -19.20 18.66
N PRO A 622 44.40 -20.10 17.73
CA PRO A 622 43.43 -20.79 16.88
C PRO A 622 42.55 -21.74 17.72
N PRO A 623 41.37 -22.14 17.20
CA PRO A 623 40.34 -22.89 17.92
C PRO A 623 40.75 -24.26 18.52
N ASN A 624 41.96 -24.74 18.23
CA ASN A 624 42.40 -26.10 18.56
C ASN A 624 43.43 -26.14 19.71
N ILE A 625 43.71 -25.01 20.38
CA ILE A 625 44.64 -24.97 21.52
C ILE A 625 43.81 -24.90 22.82
N PRO A 626 43.88 -25.93 23.68
CA PRO A 626 43.17 -25.91 24.96
C PRO A 626 43.79 -24.87 25.87
N SER A 627 42.94 -23.99 26.39
CA SER A 627 43.34 -22.87 27.23
C SER A 627 42.71 -22.98 28.62
N PHE A 628 43.54 -22.74 29.63
CA PHE A 628 43.21 -22.97 31.03
C PHE A 628 43.48 -21.68 31.81
N ASN A 629 42.46 -20.81 31.93
CA ASN A 629 42.30 -19.69 32.88
C ASN A 629 41.59 -18.50 32.22
N TYR A 630 40.27 -18.38 32.42
CA TYR A 630 39.52 -17.20 32.02
C TYR A 630 38.61 -16.71 33.15
N THR A 631 38.44 -15.40 33.22
CA THR A 631 37.60 -14.74 34.21
C THR A 631 36.21 -14.49 33.60
N TYR A 632 35.17 -15.07 34.21
CA TYR A 632 33.78 -14.78 33.87
C TYR A 632 33.22 -13.68 34.77
N VAL A 633 32.54 -12.70 34.16
CA VAL A 633 31.92 -11.58 34.89
C VAL A 633 30.40 -11.72 34.80
N THR A 634 29.75 -12.07 35.90
CA THR A 634 28.27 -12.19 36.01
C THR A 634 27.57 -10.83 36.02
N SER A 635 28.29 -9.76 36.39
CA SER A 635 27.75 -8.41 36.59
C SER A 635 27.75 -7.55 35.32
N HIS A 636 28.30 -8.03 34.20
CA HIS A 636 28.37 -7.28 32.96
C HIS A 636 27.01 -7.31 32.23
N PHE A 637 26.62 -6.22 31.54
CA PHE A 637 25.33 -6.12 30.84
C PHE A 637 25.06 -7.30 29.88
N ILE A 638 26.09 -7.71 29.14
CA ILE A 638 25.99 -8.79 28.14
C ILE A 638 25.65 -10.14 28.81
N THR A 639 26.24 -10.41 29.97
CA THR A 639 26.21 -11.72 30.65
C THR A 639 25.24 -11.77 31.84
N ARG A 640 24.72 -10.62 32.29
CA ARG A 640 23.77 -10.52 33.40
C ARG A 640 22.50 -11.32 33.09
N ASN A 641 21.98 -12.02 34.11
CA ASN A 641 20.81 -12.90 34.07
C ASN A 641 20.95 -14.17 33.22
N PHE A 642 22.14 -14.48 32.70
CA PHE A 642 22.41 -15.79 32.13
C PHE A 642 22.84 -16.77 33.23
N SER A 643 22.22 -17.95 33.25
CA SER A 643 22.62 -19.08 34.10
C SER A 643 23.91 -19.70 33.56
N LEU A 644 25.04 -19.02 33.78
CA LEU A 644 26.39 -19.44 33.41
C LEU A 644 27.32 -19.25 34.63
N PRO A 645 28.44 -19.98 34.76
CA PRO A 645 29.02 -20.95 33.82
C PRO A 645 28.72 -22.42 34.20
N PHE A 646 28.66 -23.33 33.21
CA PHE A 646 28.76 -24.78 33.47
C PHE A 646 30.16 -25.31 33.10
N CYS A 647 30.89 -25.71 34.15
CA CYS A 647 31.95 -26.72 34.26
C CYS A 647 33.20 -26.75 33.35
N ASN A 648 34.24 -27.39 33.92
CA ASN A 648 35.58 -27.74 33.41
C ASN A 648 35.59 -28.52 32.07
N ALA A 649 35.06 -27.96 31.00
CA ALA A 649 35.26 -28.47 29.64
C ALA A 649 36.45 -27.76 28.98
N GLU A 650 37.22 -28.50 28.18
CA GLU A 650 38.24 -27.92 27.29
C GLU A 650 37.57 -26.88 26.35
N VAL A 651 38.28 -25.79 26.06
CA VAL A 651 37.86 -24.82 25.03
C VAL A 651 37.97 -25.52 23.67
N ILE A 652 36.84 -25.99 23.14
CA ILE A 652 36.80 -26.83 21.92
C ILE A 652 36.42 -26.04 20.66
N SER A 653 35.97 -24.78 20.76
CA SER A 653 35.64 -24.02 19.55
C SER A 653 35.64 -22.50 19.75
N GLY A 654 36.63 -21.84 19.18
CA GLY A 654 36.65 -20.39 18.97
C GLY A 654 38.06 -19.82 19.04
N VAL A 655 38.29 -18.71 18.36
CA VAL A 655 39.53 -17.95 18.52
C VAL A 655 39.58 -17.40 19.95
N THR A 656 40.61 -17.72 20.73
CA THR A 656 40.79 -17.18 22.09
C THR A 656 41.79 -16.05 22.10
N VAL A 657 41.50 -14.99 22.85
CA VAL A 657 42.14 -13.67 22.80
C VAL A 657 42.42 -13.23 24.25
N THR A 658 43.67 -13.10 24.71
CA THR A 658 43.97 -12.86 26.15
C THR A 658 44.39 -11.41 26.45
N ASN A 659 43.71 -10.74 27.40
CA ASN A 659 44.16 -9.49 28.06
C ASN A 659 43.38 -9.18 29.38
N SER A 660 43.79 -8.13 30.07
CA SER A 660 43.27 -7.51 31.31
C SER A 660 41.82 -6.97 31.28
N SER A 661 41.22 -6.78 30.10
CA SER A 661 39.81 -6.33 29.94
C SER A 661 38.87 -7.39 29.37
N ALA A 662 39.31 -8.64 29.18
CA ALA A 662 38.48 -9.72 28.65
C ALA A 662 37.33 -10.10 29.60
N ILE A 663 36.09 -10.20 29.09
CA ILE A 663 34.89 -10.51 29.87
C ILE A 663 34.29 -11.85 29.42
N GLY A 664 34.81 -12.93 30.00
CA GLY A 664 34.10 -14.21 30.11
C GLY A 664 34.09 -15.17 28.92
N ILE A 665 33.75 -16.42 29.26
CA ILE A 665 33.48 -17.55 28.36
C ILE A 665 31.96 -17.74 28.27
N ALA A 666 31.41 -18.01 27.08
CA ALA A 666 30.01 -18.40 26.91
C ALA A 666 29.90 -19.83 26.38
N SER A 667 28.88 -20.57 26.84
CA SER A 667 28.72 -22.01 26.58
C SER A 667 27.68 -22.29 25.49
N VAL A 668 28.02 -23.20 24.57
CA VAL A 668 27.08 -23.81 23.61
C VAL A 668 26.79 -25.23 24.09
N ASN A 669 25.58 -25.47 24.60
CA ASN A 669 25.08 -26.77 25.05
C ASN A 669 26.03 -27.59 25.95
N SER A 670 26.23 -27.22 27.21
CA SER A 670 26.92 -28.02 28.26
C SER A 670 28.33 -28.60 27.96
N GLN A 671 28.89 -28.40 26.75
CA GLN A 671 30.10 -29.09 26.27
C GLN A 671 31.03 -28.24 25.37
N ARG A 672 30.65 -27.03 24.95
CA ARG A 672 31.52 -26.13 24.15
C ARG A 672 31.62 -24.75 24.79
N LEU A 673 32.79 -24.12 24.66
CA LEU A 673 33.14 -22.82 25.21
C LEU A 673 33.70 -21.93 24.09
N TYR A 674 33.21 -20.69 23.98
CA TYR A 674 33.79 -19.64 23.15
C TYR A 674 34.06 -18.40 23.99
N MET A 675 34.94 -17.55 23.47
CA MET A 675 35.44 -16.42 24.21
C MET A 675 34.79 -15.11 23.74
N LEU A 676 34.43 -14.27 24.70
CA LEU A 676 33.89 -12.93 24.48
C LEU A 676 34.89 -11.90 25.00
N THR A 677 35.48 -11.13 24.09
CA THR A 677 36.35 -10.00 24.47
C THR A 677 35.59 -8.72 24.28
N VAL A 678 35.71 -7.81 25.24
CA VAL A 678 35.17 -6.46 25.13
C VAL A 678 36.21 -5.47 25.60
N ARG A 679 36.21 -4.27 25.01
CA ARG A 679 37.04 -3.14 25.44
C ARG A 679 36.25 -1.85 25.33
N GLU A 680 36.42 -1.00 26.33
CA GLU A 680 35.87 0.35 26.36
C GLU A 680 37.00 1.34 26.65
N GLU A 681 37.21 2.29 25.73
CA GLU A 681 38.20 3.34 25.89
C GLU A 681 37.70 4.64 25.23
N ASN A 682 37.79 5.76 25.95
CA ASN A 682 37.34 7.08 25.48
C ASN A 682 35.88 7.11 24.95
N SER A 683 35.01 6.23 25.45
CA SER A 683 33.61 6.00 25.00
C SER A 683 33.44 5.17 23.71
N VAL A 684 34.54 4.72 23.10
CA VAL A 684 34.53 3.73 22.02
C VAL A 684 34.48 2.34 22.63
N ARG A 685 33.61 1.50 22.08
CA ARG A 685 33.46 0.11 22.51
C ARG A 685 33.76 -0.83 21.36
N THR A 686 34.60 -1.81 21.60
CA THR A 686 34.95 -2.84 20.61
C THR A 686 34.78 -4.21 21.24
N ALA A 687 34.54 -5.21 20.40
CA ALA A 687 34.35 -6.56 20.89
C ALA A 687 34.76 -7.65 19.91
N HIS A 688 35.04 -8.83 20.44
CA HIS A 688 35.21 -10.05 19.68
C HIS A 688 34.27 -11.13 20.22
N PHE A 689 33.48 -11.70 19.31
CA PHE A 689 32.62 -12.84 19.55
C PHE A 689 33.26 -14.08 18.90
N GLY A 690 33.82 -14.98 19.71
CA GLY A 690 34.69 -16.06 19.24
C GLY A 690 34.08 -17.12 18.30
N LEU A 691 32.76 -17.13 18.13
CA LEU A 691 32.05 -18.05 17.21
C LEU A 691 31.84 -17.43 15.83
N THR A 692 31.83 -18.30 14.81
CA THR A 692 31.22 -18.00 13.51
C THR A 692 29.71 -17.94 13.64
N ILE A 693 29.06 -17.19 12.77
CA ILE A 693 27.59 -17.03 12.79
C ILE A 693 26.87 -18.35 12.55
N SER A 694 27.45 -19.18 11.67
CA SER A 694 26.97 -20.53 11.36
C SER A 694 26.94 -21.49 12.55
N ASP A 695 27.70 -21.22 13.61
CA ASP A 695 27.78 -22.07 14.81
C ASP A 695 26.94 -21.54 15.99
N MET A 696 26.27 -20.38 15.85
CA MET A 696 25.46 -19.77 16.91
C MET A 696 24.11 -20.49 17.09
N ASN A 697 23.73 -20.76 18.34
CA ASN A 697 22.35 -21.14 18.71
C ASN A 697 21.50 -19.90 19.09
N GLU A 698 20.24 -20.10 19.52
CA GLU A 698 19.33 -19.01 19.91
C GLU A 698 19.86 -18.14 21.07
N ILE A 699 20.55 -18.75 22.04
CA ILE A 699 21.16 -18.04 23.19
C ILE A 699 22.36 -17.23 22.71
N ASP A 700 23.18 -17.79 21.83
CA ASP A 700 24.36 -17.09 21.27
C ASP A 700 23.93 -15.88 20.44
N ILE A 701 22.86 -16.02 19.66
CA ILE A 701 22.25 -14.92 18.93
C ILE A 701 21.78 -13.84 19.90
N LEU A 702 21.18 -14.20 21.04
CA LEU A 702 20.75 -13.24 22.06
C LEU A 702 21.93 -12.48 22.67
N ILE A 703 23.02 -13.18 23.00
CA ILE A 703 24.26 -12.57 23.52
C ILE A 703 24.89 -11.66 22.46
N PHE A 704 24.94 -12.09 21.20
CA PHE A 704 25.45 -11.30 20.09
C PHE A 704 24.64 -10.00 19.88
N LYS A 705 23.30 -10.06 20.01
CA LYS A 705 22.44 -8.87 20.00
C LYS A 705 22.78 -7.93 21.15
N ARG A 706 22.91 -8.42 22.39
CA ARG A 706 23.34 -7.62 23.54
C ARG A 706 24.69 -6.97 23.32
N LEU A 707 25.64 -7.69 22.73
CA LEU A 707 26.95 -7.16 22.41
C LEU A 707 26.87 -5.94 21.49
N ILE A 708 26.01 -6.00 20.48
CA ILE A 708 25.80 -4.88 19.54
C ILE A 708 25.21 -3.67 20.26
N PHE A 709 24.17 -3.86 21.09
CA PHE A 709 23.60 -2.78 21.89
C PHE A 709 24.63 -2.16 22.83
N TRP A 710 25.48 -2.98 23.45
CA TRP A 710 26.57 -2.50 24.30
C TRP A 710 27.59 -1.68 23.51
N VAL A 711 28.07 -2.18 22.37
CA VAL A 711 29.03 -1.47 21.51
C VAL A 711 28.48 -0.12 21.04
N LEU A 712 27.18 -0.02 20.80
CA LEU A 712 26.51 1.21 20.37
C LEU A 712 26.15 2.18 21.52
N ASN A 713 26.46 1.83 22.78
CA ASN A 713 25.99 2.55 23.96
C ASN A 713 24.44 2.68 23.96
N LEU A 714 23.74 1.56 23.77
CA LEU A 714 22.28 1.43 23.67
C LEU A 714 21.75 0.29 24.56
N GLU A 715 22.44 -0.04 25.65
CA GLU A 715 22.06 -1.13 26.57
C GLU A 715 20.64 -1.00 27.12
N GLU A 716 20.22 0.25 27.35
CA GLU A 716 18.91 0.59 27.89
C GLU A 716 17.77 0.19 26.95
N CYS A 717 18.03 0.04 25.66
CA CYS A 717 17.07 -0.47 24.69
C CYS A 717 16.79 -1.98 24.83
N PHE A 718 17.61 -2.73 25.56
CA PHE A 718 17.56 -4.20 25.62
C PHE A 718 17.30 -4.78 27.02
N ASN A 719 17.11 -3.95 28.04
CA ASN A 719 17.19 -4.38 29.45
C ASN A 719 16.07 -5.33 29.95
N GLU A 720 15.00 -5.60 29.18
CA GLU A 720 13.88 -6.45 29.65
C GLU A 720 13.28 -7.37 28.56
N VAL A 721 14.10 -8.24 27.96
CA VAL A 721 13.56 -9.45 27.30
C VAL A 721 13.84 -10.65 28.20
N HIS A 722 12.95 -10.88 29.17
CA HIS A 722 12.82 -12.13 29.92
C HIS A 722 11.36 -12.57 29.93
#